data_AF-A0A5M6IBJ3-F1
#
_entry.id   AF-A0A5M6IBJ3-F1
#
_cell.length_a   1.000
_cell.length_b   1.000
_cell.length_c   1.000
_cell.angle_alpha   90.00
_cell.angle_beta   90.00
_cell.angle_gamma   90.00
#
_symmetry.space_group_name_H-M   'P 1'
#
loop_
_entity.id
_entity.type
_entity.pdbx_description
1 polymer ?
#
loop_
_entity_poly.entity_id
_entity_poly.type
_entity_poly.pdbx_seq_one_letter_code
_entity_poly.pdbx_strand_id
1 'polypeptide(L)'
;MAEYALPILHAVFVWWFATGVILYLDGLPTKTFKWSMLAATAIFGVSLYGLSTSAADATVSGAYAAFSYGLLAWGWQEISFYMGYVTGPRRHACAEDCRGWRHFWHAVQTSLYHEISILLTLGVILVLTWNQPNHVGLWTFIALWWMHESARLNVFLGVRNLNEEFLPDHMEFLKSFFNNRRQMNLLFPVSVTLSTMATVVLAQRALAPAATEFEVVAYTFVATMMTLAILEHWFLVLPLPAAALWNWSLRSRMPQTPAVQVEILAGFMGAGKTTVLRRRMGETPQDDTRIVALVHDCTALAEEGTLVRGPNGAKVTLPDGHVCFGLREDLAHQFKEVLAATKPDRMLIEPSGIADISVLTHMLNRADIRPSIKGIRFTVVIDASAFMADYARLPDFLRAQVQASGRAESRRAAPPQTTFIVNKADLVSAHDLAGLTGTLKALNPSARIVTAIHGVEGEAVTAPANDRHSAARDANGEPVRDGVVALSRPAAGVVPPQAGSLVHHHHHHHHHYHAGEGAEAAAELRALADIGAFVDAADAAPPGDMVVLDLRTWGGDTAGPVDPDSLRALLDDVAQGAWGAVDWLNGIARVDDAWVRFRIEDGHASVVEWDPAPGSDPAARVVALGRALDGARLRQAFEGCARRA
;
A
#
# COMPACT_ATOMS: atom_id res chain seq x y z
N MET A 1 35.56 -28.22 23.35
CA MET A 1 34.93 -27.11 22.58
C MET A 1 34.08 -27.64 21.44
N ALA A 2 34.63 -28.43 20.50
CA ALA A 2 33.87 -28.98 19.38
C ALA A 2 32.67 -29.85 19.82
N GLU A 3 32.81 -30.66 20.89
CA GLU A 3 31.73 -31.49 21.46
C GLU A 3 30.48 -30.70 21.87
N TYR A 4 30.61 -29.41 22.21
CA TYR A 4 29.48 -28.55 22.58
C TYR A 4 29.01 -27.70 21.40
N ALA A 5 29.93 -27.16 20.61
CA ALA A 5 29.61 -26.28 19.50
C ALA A 5 28.82 -26.98 18.38
N LEU A 6 29.18 -28.23 18.05
CA LEU A 6 28.53 -28.96 16.95
C LEU A 6 27.06 -29.33 17.27
N PRO A 7 26.71 -29.88 18.46
CA PRO A 7 25.31 -30.11 18.82
C PRO A 7 24.48 -28.82 18.90
N ILE A 8 25.04 -27.73 19.43
CA ILE A 8 24.35 -26.42 19.47
C ILE A 8 24.03 -25.93 18.06
N LEU A 9 25.02 -25.88 17.17
CA LEU A 9 24.84 -25.44 15.78
C LEU A 9 23.84 -26.32 15.03
N HIS A 10 23.90 -27.64 15.24
CA HIS A 10 22.95 -28.59 14.66
C HIS A 10 21.52 -28.34 15.16
N ALA A 11 21.32 -28.21 16.48
CA ALA A 11 20.01 -27.94 17.07
C ALA A 11 19.39 -26.63 16.55
N VAL A 12 20.17 -25.54 16.58
CA VAL A 12 19.74 -24.23 16.10
C VAL A 12 19.39 -24.28 14.61
N PHE A 13 20.23 -24.92 13.78
CA PHE A 13 19.98 -25.04 12.34
C PHE A 13 18.70 -25.84 12.04
N VAL A 14 18.56 -27.05 12.60
CA VAL A 14 17.42 -27.90 12.27
C VAL A 14 16.12 -27.31 12.84
N TRP A 15 16.12 -26.71 14.03
CA TRP A 15 14.97 -25.98 14.56
C TRP A 15 14.56 -24.82 13.65
N TRP A 16 15.49 -23.92 13.32
CA TRP A 16 15.19 -22.75 12.48
C TRP A 16 14.72 -23.15 11.08
N PHE A 17 15.38 -24.14 10.47
CA PHE A 17 15.06 -24.61 9.13
C PHE A 17 13.73 -25.36 9.09
N ALA A 18 13.46 -26.26 10.04
CA ALA A 18 12.20 -27.00 10.10
C ALA A 18 11.00 -26.06 10.28
N THR A 19 11.08 -25.10 11.20
CA THR A 19 10.05 -24.06 11.37
C THR A 19 9.83 -23.28 10.07
N GLY A 20 10.90 -22.87 9.40
CA GLY A 20 10.81 -22.19 8.10
C GLY A 20 10.15 -23.03 7.00
N VAL A 21 10.48 -24.33 6.92
CA VAL A 21 9.86 -25.27 5.96
C VAL A 21 8.37 -25.47 6.25
N ILE A 22 7.97 -25.61 7.52
CA ILE A 22 6.56 -25.76 7.91
C ILE A 22 5.76 -24.52 7.50
N LEU A 23 6.24 -23.31 7.86
CA LEU A 23 5.61 -22.04 7.48
C LEU A 23 5.53 -21.84 5.95
N TYR A 24 6.56 -22.27 5.22
CA TYR A 24 6.57 -22.23 3.76
C TYR A 24 5.53 -23.17 3.13
N LEU A 25 5.46 -24.42 3.61
CA LEU A 25 4.55 -25.43 3.07
C LEU A 25 3.08 -25.09 3.35
N ASP A 26 2.79 -24.53 4.52
CA ASP A 26 1.47 -24.06 4.92
C ASP A 26 1.02 -22.81 4.13
N GLY A 27 1.95 -21.95 3.70
CA GLY A 27 1.62 -20.83 2.82
C GLY A 27 1.40 -21.20 1.34
N LEU A 28 1.59 -22.46 0.95
CA LEU A 28 1.28 -22.89 -0.41
C LEU A 28 -0.24 -23.02 -0.64
N PRO A 29 -0.74 -22.99 -1.89
CA PRO A 29 -2.17 -23.14 -2.17
C PRO A 29 -2.71 -24.46 -1.63
N THR A 30 -3.87 -24.46 -0.98
CA THR A 30 -4.49 -25.62 -0.27
C THR A 30 -4.58 -26.95 -1.06
N LYS A 31 -4.43 -26.91 -2.40
CA LYS A 31 -4.28 -28.10 -3.25
C LYS A 31 -2.99 -28.89 -2.95
N THR A 32 -1.92 -28.24 -2.50
CA THR A 32 -0.63 -28.88 -2.15
C THR A 32 -0.68 -29.60 -0.81
N PHE A 33 -1.54 -29.17 0.12
CA PHE A 33 -1.58 -29.65 1.51
C PHE A 33 -1.70 -31.18 1.60
N LYS A 34 -2.43 -31.81 0.67
CA LYS A 34 -2.54 -33.29 0.61
C LYS A 34 -1.19 -33.97 0.36
N TRP A 35 -0.37 -33.40 -0.52
CA TRP A 35 0.96 -33.91 -0.85
C TRP A 35 1.97 -33.60 0.25
N SER A 36 1.93 -32.40 0.81
CA SER A 36 2.75 -32.01 1.96
C SER A 36 2.47 -32.88 3.18
N MET A 37 1.20 -33.12 3.51
CA MET A 37 0.81 -33.98 4.63
C MET A 37 1.14 -35.45 4.40
N LEU A 38 1.03 -35.95 3.16
CA LEU A 38 1.47 -37.31 2.80
C LEU A 38 2.99 -37.47 2.97
N ALA A 39 3.77 -36.51 2.49
CA ALA A 39 5.23 -36.51 2.66
C ALA A 39 5.62 -36.40 4.14
N ALA A 40 5.00 -35.50 4.90
CA ALA A 40 5.21 -35.37 6.34
C ALA A 40 4.87 -36.66 7.09
N THR A 41 3.79 -37.35 6.72
CA THR A 41 3.39 -38.62 7.38
C THR A 41 4.33 -39.77 7.04
N ALA A 42 4.90 -39.81 5.84
CA ALA A 42 5.98 -40.75 5.50
C ALA A 42 7.25 -40.45 6.33
N ILE A 43 7.63 -39.18 6.47
CA ILE A 43 8.75 -38.74 7.32
C ILE A 43 8.49 -39.08 8.79
N PHE A 44 7.26 -38.97 9.27
CA PHE A 44 6.86 -39.35 10.64
C PHE A 44 7.03 -40.86 10.89
N GLY A 45 6.62 -41.70 9.94
CA GLY A 45 6.88 -43.15 10.02
C GLY A 45 8.38 -43.47 10.08
N VAL A 46 9.18 -42.80 9.25
CA VAL A 46 10.65 -42.90 9.27
C VAL A 46 11.23 -42.39 10.60
N SER A 47 10.68 -41.33 11.20
CA SER A 47 11.16 -40.81 12.49
C SER A 47 10.86 -41.74 13.66
N LEU A 48 9.68 -42.40 13.69
CA LEU A 48 9.39 -43.41 14.71
C LEU A 48 10.30 -44.64 14.58
N TYR A 49 10.57 -45.09 13.36
CA TYR A 49 11.56 -46.16 13.11
C TYR A 49 12.99 -45.73 13.49
N GLY A 50 13.36 -44.50 13.15
CA GLY A 50 14.66 -43.91 13.53
C GLY A 50 14.84 -43.76 15.04
N LEU A 51 13.77 -43.40 15.78
CA LEU A 51 13.77 -43.39 17.24
C LEU A 51 13.93 -44.79 17.81
N SER A 52 13.26 -45.81 17.27
CA SER A 52 13.38 -47.18 17.78
C SER A 52 14.77 -47.78 17.56
N THR A 53 15.44 -47.47 16.45
CA THR A 53 16.80 -47.94 16.18
C THR A 53 17.87 -47.16 16.95
N SER A 54 17.72 -45.84 17.07
CA SER A 54 18.67 -44.99 17.82
C SER A 54 18.53 -45.11 19.35
N ALA A 55 17.40 -45.58 19.88
CA ALA A 55 17.22 -45.78 21.32
C ALA A 55 18.25 -46.76 21.92
N ALA A 56 18.59 -47.83 21.19
CA ALA A 56 19.61 -48.80 21.61
C ALA A 56 21.06 -48.28 21.46
N ASP A 57 21.26 -47.18 20.71
CA ASP A 57 22.57 -46.63 20.37
C ASP A 57 22.97 -45.47 21.31
N ALA A 58 23.86 -45.78 22.26
CA ALA A 58 24.43 -44.83 23.21
C ALA A 58 25.73 -44.16 22.71
N THR A 59 25.92 -44.04 21.40
CA THR A 59 27.04 -43.30 20.80
C THR A 59 26.66 -41.86 20.46
N VAL A 60 27.66 -41.01 20.20
CA VAL A 60 27.45 -39.63 19.73
C VAL A 60 26.56 -39.60 18.47
N SER A 61 26.77 -40.51 17.51
CA SER A 61 25.88 -40.65 16.35
C SER A 61 24.44 -40.99 16.74
N GLY A 62 24.24 -41.88 17.70
CA GLY A 62 22.94 -42.21 18.28
C GLY A 62 22.24 -40.99 18.89
N ALA A 63 22.97 -40.11 19.58
CA ALA A 63 22.41 -38.86 20.12
C ALA A 63 21.91 -37.91 19.02
N TYR A 64 22.71 -37.69 17.96
CA TYR A 64 22.31 -36.86 16.81
C TYR A 64 21.10 -37.44 16.08
N ALA A 65 21.07 -38.76 15.88
CA ALA A 65 19.94 -39.46 15.26
C ALA A 65 18.66 -39.32 16.10
N ALA A 66 18.72 -39.68 17.39
CA ALA A 66 17.58 -39.61 18.30
C ALA A 66 17.04 -38.18 18.45
N PHE A 67 17.92 -37.17 18.55
CA PHE A 67 17.53 -35.76 18.52
C PHE A 67 16.79 -35.39 17.23
N SER A 68 17.37 -35.71 16.07
CA SER A 68 16.82 -35.36 14.77
C SER A 68 15.45 -36.01 14.53
N TYR A 69 15.32 -37.30 14.86
CA TYR A 69 14.06 -38.01 14.72
C TYR A 69 13.00 -37.55 15.74
N GLY A 70 13.40 -37.16 16.97
CA GLY A 70 12.49 -36.54 17.94
C GLY A 70 11.92 -35.21 17.43
N LEU A 71 12.77 -34.38 16.81
CA LEU A 71 12.36 -33.10 16.22
C LEU A 71 11.52 -33.28 14.94
N LEU A 72 11.80 -34.29 14.11
CA LEU A 72 10.95 -34.65 12.96
C LEU A 72 9.58 -35.19 13.41
N ALA A 73 9.54 -35.96 14.49
CA ALA A 73 8.29 -36.43 15.09
C ALA A 73 7.44 -35.27 15.62
N TRP A 74 8.09 -34.23 16.17
CA TRP A 74 7.42 -32.97 16.54
C TRP A 74 6.95 -32.17 15.33
N GLY A 75 7.78 -32.04 14.30
CA GLY A 75 7.45 -31.30 13.07
C GLY A 75 6.20 -31.84 12.35
N TRP A 76 5.92 -33.13 12.47
CA TRP A 76 4.65 -33.71 11.99
C TRP A 76 3.43 -33.21 12.78
N GLN A 77 3.54 -33.04 14.10
CA GLN A 77 2.46 -32.47 14.92
C GLN A 77 2.16 -31.05 14.43
N GLU A 78 3.17 -30.19 14.39
CA GLU A 78 3.04 -28.78 13.98
C GLU A 78 2.42 -28.64 12.58
N ILE A 79 2.95 -29.32 11.55
CA ILE A 79 2.40 -29.21 10.18
C ILE A 79 0.97 -29.78 10.08
N SER A 80 0.64 -30.81 10.86
CA SER A 80 -0.71 -31.38 10.88
C SER A 80 -1.75 -30.43 11.51
N PHE A 81 -1.31 -29.60 12.47
CA PHE A 81 -2.11 -28.54 13.08
C PHE A 81 -2.25 -27.35 12.14
N TYR A 82 -1.14 -26.80 11.64
CA TYR A 82 -1.15 -25.65 10.72
C TYR A 82 -1.97 -25.92 9.46
N MET A 83 -1.87 -27.09 8.84
CA MET A 83 -2.68 -27.45 7.66
C MET A 83 -4.13 -27.86 7.97
N GLY A 84 -4.59 -27.76 9.22
CA GLY A 84 -5.97 -28.00 9.62
C GLY A 84 -6.42 -29.47 9.71
N TYR A 85 -5.50 -30.44 9.55
CA TYR A 85 -5.80 -31.88 9.59
C TYR A 85 -6.10 -32.36 11.02
N VAL A 86 -5.19 -32.10 11.96
CA VAL A 86 -5.28 -32.55 13.35
C VAL A 86 -5.41 -31.32 14.24
N THR A 87 -6.64 -30.84 14.39
CA THR A 87 -6.96 -29.60 15.13
C THR A 87 -7.86 -29.90 16.32
N GLY A 88 -9.15 -29.58 16.25
CA GLY A 88 -10.11 -29.83 17.33
C GLY A 88 -11.54 -29.86 16.82
N PRO A 89 -12.51 -30.26 17.68
CA PRO A 89 -13.93 -30.27 17.35
C PRO A 89 -14.49 -28.86 17.04
N ARG A 90 -13.85 -27.78 17.49
CA ARG A 90 -14.32 -26.41 17.26
C ARG A 90 -13.51 -25.69 16.19
N ARG A 91 -14.18 -25.36 15.08
CA ARG A 91 -13.63 -24.65 13.90
C ARG A 91 -14.33 -23.32 13.62
N HIS A 92 -14.79 -22.65 14.68
CA HIS A 92 -15.50 -21.38 14.61
C HIS A 92 -15.16 -20.50 15.82
N ALA A 93 -15.23 -19.18 15.64
CA ALA A 93 -14.94 -18.19 16.67
C ALA A 93 -15.91 -18.31 17.86
N CYS A 94 -15.54 -17.76 19.02
CA CYS A 94 -16.49 -17.66 20.12
C CYS A 94 -17.51 -16.55 19.88
N ALA A 95 -18.76 -16.78 20.30
CA ALA A 95 -19.82 -15.76 20.28
C ALA A 95 -19.55 -14.65 21.33
N GLU A 96 -20.17 -13.49 21.18
CA GLU A 96 -19.85 -12.28 21.96
C GLU A 96 -20.02 -12.43 23.49
N ASP A 97 -20.91 -13.32 23.94
CA ASP A 97 -21.15 -13.64 25.36
C ASP A 97 -20.14 -14.65 25.97
N CYS A 98 -19.12 -15.04 25.21
CA CYS A 98 -18.17 -16.07 25.61
C CYS A 98 -17.18 -15.56 26.67
N ARG A 99 -17.43 -15.91 27.95
CA ARG A 99 -16.59 -15.48 29.08
C ARG A 99 -16.29 -16.62 30.07
N GLY A 100 -15.24 -16.43 30.87
CA GLY A 100 -14.85 -17.33 31.96
C GLY A 100 -14.59 -18.77 31.52
N TRP A 101 -15.09 -19.74 32.29
CA TRP A 101 -14.89 -21.17 32.04
C TRP A 101 -15.39 -21.66 30.67
N ARG A 102 -16.44 -21.05 30.12
CA ARG A 102 -16.92 -21.38 28.75
C ARG A 102 -15.90 -20.98 27.70
N HIS A 103 -15.30 -19.79 27.84
CA HIS A 103 -14.23 -19.32 26.95
C HIS A 103 -13.00 -20.23 26.98
N PHE A 104 -12.57 -20.61 28.20
CA PHE A 104 -11.46 -21.56 28.37
C PHE A 104 -11.75 -22.91 27.71
N TRP A 105 -12.88 -23.54 28.01
CA TRP A 105 -13.20 -24.84 27.43
C TRP A 105 -13.35 -24.79 25.91
N HIS A 106 -13.90 -23.71 25.37
CA HIS A 106 -13.98 -23.50 23.94
C HIS A 106 -12.61 -23.27 23.27
N ALA A 107 -11.66 -22.64 23.96
CA ALA A 107 -10.27 -22.53 23.49
C ALA A 107 -9.52 -23.88 23.59
N VAL A 108 -9.85 -24.73 24.57
CA VAL A 108 -9.35 -26.13 24.61
C VAL A 108 -9.89 -26.93 23.42
N GLN A 109 -11.17 -26.75 23.08
CA GLN A 109 -11.83 -27.43 21.96
C GLN A 109 -11.30 -27.07 20.56
N THR A 110 -10.44 -26.06 20.40
CA THR A 110 -9.88 -25.70 19.07
C THR A 110 -8.66 -26.55 18.69
N SER A 111 -7.88 -27.06 19.66
CA SER A 111 -6.74 -27.96 19.44
C SER A 111 -6.84 -29.32 20.15
N LEU A 112 -7.99 -29.69 20.73
CA LEU A 112 -8.12 -30.92 21.53
C LEU A 112 -7.62 -32.21 20.84
N TYR A 113 -7.79 -32.35 19.52
CA TYR A 113 -7.31 -33.54 18.81
C TYR A 113 -5.80 -33.49 18.56
N HIS A 114 -5.23 -32.29 18.42
CA HIS A 114 -3.78 -32.07 18.39
C HIS A 114 -3.14 -32.50 19.72
N GLU A 115 -3.69 -32.09 20.86
CA GLU A 115 -3.17 -32.51 22.18
C GLU A 115 -3.20 -34.03 22.36
N ILE A 116 -4.32 -34.66 21.96
CA ILE A 116 -4.44 -36.13 21.99
C ILE A 116 -3.39 -36.77 21.07
N SER A 117 -3.12 -36.19 19.90
CA SER A 117 -2.11 -36.69 18.96
C SER A 117 -0.68 -36.58 19.51
N ILE A 118 -0.34 -35.47 20.17
CA ILE A 118 0.94 -35.28 20.86
C ILE A 118 1.09 -36.31 21.98
N LEU A 119 0.07 -36.49 22.83
CA LEU A 119 0.12 -37.44 23.95
C LEU A 119 0.18 -38.90 23.49
N LEU A 120 -0.53 -39.27 22.42
CA LEU A 120 -0.41 -40.60 21.81
C LEU A 120 0.99 -40.83 21.23
N THR A 121 1.56 -39.83 20.57
CA THR A 121 2.92 -39.89 20.00
C THR A 121 3.97 -39.98 21.10
N LEU A 122 3.84 -39.20 22.17
CA LEU A 122 4.67 -39.32 23.37
C LEU A 122 4.58 -40.72 23.98
N GLY A 123 3.37 -41.29 24.06
CA GLY A 123 3.16 -42.68 24.51
C GLY A 123 3.89 -43.71 23.64
N VAL A 124 3.85 -43.55 22.32
CA VAL A 124 4.62 -44.40 21.39
C VAL A 124 6.12 -44.24 21.60
N ILE A 125 6.64 -43.01 21.69
CA ILE A 125 8.07 -42.74 21.90
C ILE A 125 8.54 -43.30 23.26
N LEU A 126 7.72 -43.18 24.31
CA LEU A 126 7.97 -43.78 25.62
C LEU A 126 8.10 -45.30 25.54
N VAL A 127 7.24 -45.98 24.78
CA VAL A 127 7.33 -47.44 24.57
C VAL A 127 8.57 -47.82 23.75
N LEU A 128 8.88 -47.08 22.70
CA LEU A 128 10.04 -47.34 21.83
C LEU A 128 11.39 -47.11 22.54
N THR A 129 11.44 -46.16 23.49
CA THR A 129 12.64 -45.84 24.27
C THR A 129 12.65 -46.52 25.65
N TRP A 130 11.66 -47.36 25.96
CA TRP A 130 11.54 -47.97 27.29
C TRP A 130 12.70 -48.91 27.60
N ASN A 131 13.38 -48.68 28.74
CA ASN A 131 14.54 -49.47 29.18
C ASN A 131 15.69 -49.50 28.15
N GLN A 132 15.82 -48.44 27.35
CA GLN A 132 16.91 -48.24 26.39
C GLN A 132 17.93 -47.22 26.93
N PRO A 133 19.20 -47.25 26.50
CA PRO A 133 20.22 -46.32 27.01
C PRO A 133 20.07 -44.88 26.46
N ASN A 134 19.53 -44.70 25.24
CA ASN A 134 19.40 -43.39 24.62
C ASN A 134 17.98 -42.84 24.69
N HIS A 135 17.80 -41.83 25.55
CA HIS A 135 16.54 -41.12 25.76
C HIS A 135 16.48 -39.73 25.10
N VAL A 136 17.47 -39.34 24.27
CA VAL A 136 17.58 -37.97 23.74
C VAL A 136 16.35 -37.55 22.94
N GLY A 137 15.82 -38.44 22.10
CA GLY A 137 14.60 -38.18 21.32
C GLY A 137 13.36 -37.99 22.19
N LEU A 138 13.22 -38.80 23.26
CA LEU A 138 12.16 -38.68 24.25
C LEU A 138 12.24 -37.34 25.01
N TRP A 139 13.42 -36.99 25.53
CA TRP A 139 13.62 -35.74 26.25
C TRP A 139 13.41 -34.51 25.36
N THR A 140 13.81 -34.58 24.09
CA THR A 140 13.56 -33.52 23.10
C THR A 140 12.07 -33.34 22.86
N PHE A 141 11.31 -34.43 22.68
CA PHE A 141 9.86 -34.38 22.48
C PHE A 141 9.12 -33.86 23.73
N ILE A 142 9.52 -34.28 24.93
CA ILE A 142 8.97 -33.78 26.21
C ILE A 142 9.26 -32.28 26.38
N ALA A 143 10.47 -31.83 26.08
CA ALA A 143 10.86 -30.42 26.18
C ALA A 143 10.01 -29.54 25.24
N LEU A 144 9.80 -29.99 24.00
CA LEU A 144 8.94 -29.31 23.04
C LEU A 144 7.47 -29.29 23.49
N TRP A 145 6.92 -30.41 23.94
CA TRP A 145 5.54 -30.48 24.47
C TRP A 145 5.32 -29.55 25.66
N TRP A 146 6.19 -29.60 26.65
CA TRP A 146 6.11 -28.74 27.85
C TRP A 146 6.14 -27.25 27.49
N MET A 147 7.03 -26.87 26.56
CA MET A 147 7.18 -25.48 26.14
C MET A 147 6.04 -25.02 25.22
N HIS A 148 5.48 -25.89 24.38
CA HIS A 148 4.28 -25.59 23.58
C HIS A 148 3.08 -25.30 24.49
N GLU A 149 2.83 -26.14 25.50
CA GLU A 149 1.74 -25.92 26.47
C GLU A 149 1.96 -24.64 27.31
N SER A 150 3.20 -24.35 27.72
CA SER A 150 3.54 -23.07 28.36
C SER A 150 3.26 -21.87 27.45
N ALA A 151 3.64 -21.93 26.17
CA ALA A 151 3.40 -20.85 25.21
C ALA A 151 1.90 -20.63 25.00
N ARG A 152 1.15 -21.72 24.76
CA ARG A 152 -0.30 -21.71 24.55
C ARG A 152 -1.08 -21.13 25.74
N LEU A 153 -0.73 -21.54 26.97
CA LEU A 153 -1.33 -20.98 28.19
C LEU A 153 -1.00 -19.50 28.36
N ASN A 154 0.23 -19.07 28.05
CA ASN A 154 0.61 -17.66 28.08
C ASN A 154 -0.18 -16.82 27.06
N VAL A 155 -0.30 -17.30 25.82
CA VAL A 155 -1.10 -16.69 24.74
C VAL A 155 -2.58 -16.56 25.13
N PHE A 156 -3.15 -17.57 25.77
CA PHE A 156 -4.54 -17.55 26.27
C PHE A 156 -4.74 -16.54 27.42
N LEU A 157 -3.83 -16.51 28.41
CA LEU A 157 -3.92 -15.58 29.55
C LEU A 157 -3.65 -14.11 29.16
N GLY A 158 -2.86 -13.93 28.11
CA GLY A 158 -2.55 -12.66 27.45
C GLY A 158 -1.06 -12.32 27.49
N VAL A 159 -0.54 -11.92 26.33
CA VAL A 159 0.83 -11.47 26.07
C VAL A 159 0.80 -10.38 24.99
N ARG A 160 1.87 -9.58 24.93
CA ARG A 160 1.97 -8.40 24.04
C ARG A 160 2.10 -8.74 22.55
N ASN A 161 2.73 -9.86 22.21
CA ASN A 161 2.97 -10.29 20.86
C ASN A 161 2.43 -11.71 20.67
N LEU A 162 1.37 -11.82 19.87
CA LEU A 162 0.73 -13.10 19.54
C LEU A 162 1.34 -13.78 18.30
N ASN A 163 2.33 -13.15 17.65
CA ASN A 163 2.89 -13.56 16.35
C ASN A 163 1.80 -13.92 15.32
N GLU A 164 0.78 -13.06 15.16
CA GLU A 164 -0.39 -13.34 14.31
C GLU A 164 -0.03 -13.68 12.85
N GLU A 165 1.13 -13.25 12.38
CA GLU A 165 1.72 -13.57 11.07
C GLU A 165 2.00 -15.07 10.87
N PHE A 166 2.19 -15.85 11.94
CA PHE A 166 2.35 -17.31 11.90
C PHE A 166 1.01 -18.06 11.89
N LEU A 167 -0.14 -17.42 12.14
CA LEU A 167 -1.45 -18.05 12.04
C LEU A 167 -1.89 -18.18 10.57
N PRO A 168 -2.34 -19.35 10.09
CA PRO A 168 -2.90 -19.50 8.75
C PRO A 168 -4.27 -18.83 8.61
N ASP A 169 -4.59 -18.29 7.43
CA ASP A 169 -5.87 -17.60 7.14
C ASP A 169 -7.11 -18.40 7.57
N HIS A 170 -7.10 -19.70 7.29
CA HIS A 170 -8.23 -20.60 7.59
C HIS A 170 -8.40 -20.89 9.09
N MET A 171 -7.46 -20.45 9.93
CA MET A 171 -7.51 -20.52 11.39
C MET A 171 -7.57 -19.14 12.06
N GLU A 172 -7.85 -18.06 11.32
CA GLU A 172 -7.99 -16.71 11.89
C GLU A 172 -9.04 -16.62 13.02
N PHE A 173 -10.04 -17.51 13.02
CA PHE A 173 -11.01 -17.63 14.11
C PHE A 173 -10.37 -17.88 15.49
N LEU A 174 -9.15 -18.42 15.55
CA LEU A 174 -8.38 -18.60 16.79
C LEU A 174 -8.08 -17.27 17.49
N LYS A 175 -7.95 -16.16 16.75
CA LYS A 175 -7.72 -14.82 17.33
C LYS A 175 -8.81 -14.43 18.32
N SER A 176 -10.04 -14.91 18.14
CA SER A 176 -11.15 -14.67 19.08
C SER A 176 -10.95 -15.29 20.47
N PHE A 177 -10.02 -16.25 20.62
CA PHE A 177 -9.71 -16.90 21.88
C PHE A 177 -8.50 -16.29 22.61
N PHE A 178 -7.69 -15.47 21.92
CA PHE A 178 -6.45 -14.89 22.45
C PHE A 178 -6.67 -13.52 23.10
N ASN A 179 -5.81 -13.15 24.06
CA ASN A 179 -5.98 -11.92 24.85
C ASN A 179 -4.82 -10.92 24.64
N ASN A 180 -4.87 -10.15 23.55
CA ASN A 180 -3.87 -9.11 23.24
C ASN A 180 -3.97 -7.84 24.12
N ARG A 181 -4.83 -7.81 25.15
CA ARG A 181 -5.02 -6.62 26.01
C ARG A 181 -4.04 -6.52 27.18
N ARG A 182 -3.19 -7.52 27.39
CA ARG A 182 -2.25 -7.59 28.53
C ARG A 182 -0.82 -7.70 28.01
N GLN A 183 0.07 -6.84 28.52
CA GLN A 183 1.48 -6.86 28.14
C GLN A 183 2.21 -8.12 28.65
N MET A 184 1.83 -8.61 29.83
CA MET A 184 2.38 -9.81 30.46
C MET A 184 1.33 -10.39 31.44
N ASN A 185 1.39 -11.70 31.68
CA ASN A 185 0.57 -12.41 32.67
C ASN A 185 1.45 -13.00 33.79
N LEU A 186 0.86 -13.50 34.88
CA LEU A 186 1.60 -14.03 36.03
C LEU A 186 2.21 -15.43 35.81
N LEU A 187 1.76 -16.18 34.80
CA LEU A 187 2.33 -17.49 34.47
C LEU A 187 3.70 -17.33 33.78
N PHE A 188 3.87 -16.30 32.94
CA PHE A 188 5.11 -16.02 32.20
C PHE A 188 6.39 -16.06 33.07
N PRO A 189 6.54 -15.27 34.15
CA PRO A 189 7.76 -15.32 34.96
C PRO A 189 7.96 -16.69 35.62
N VAL A 190 6.88 -17.37 36.01
CA VAL A 190 6.95 -18.71 36.62
C VAL A 190 7.45 -19.74 35.62
N SER A 191 6.87 -19.81 34.42
CA SER A 191 7.26 -20.81 33.41
C SER A 191 8.67 -20.56 32.87
N VAL A 192 9.03 -19.29 32.61
CA VAL A 192 10.40 -18.93 32.20
C VAL A 192 11.43 -19.26 33.29
N THR A 193 11.15 -18.99 34.57
CA THR A 193 12.07 -19.33 35.67
C THR A 193 12.23 -20.84 35.83
N LEU A 194 11.13 -21.62 35.83
CA LEU A 194 11.19 -23.08 35.95
C LEU A 194 11.94 -23.72 34.77
N SER A 195 11.66 -23.29 33.54
CA SER A 195 12.39 -23.76 32.36
C SER A 195 13.86 -23.35 32.39
N THR A 196 14.19 -22.14 32.87
CA THR A 196 15.59 -21.71 33.04
C THR A 196 16.33 -22.58 34.07
N MET A 197 15.69 -22.91 35.20
CA MET A 197 16.27 -23.83 36.19
C MET A 197 16.51 -25.22 35.60
N ALA A 198 15.57 -25.75 34.81
CA ALA A 198 15.73 -27.02 34.12
C ALA A 198 16.89 -26.98 33.10
N THR A 199 17.01 -25.92 32.31
CA THR A 199 18.14 -25.69 31.39
C THR A 199 19.48 -25.65 32.11
N VAL A 200 19.56 -24.96 33.26
CA VAL A 200 20.78 -24.90 34.08
C VAL A 200 21.14 -26.29 34.62
N VAL A 201 20.18 -27.09 35.07
CA VAL A 201 20.44 -28.48 35.50
C VAL A 201 20.95 -29.33 34.33
N LEU A 202 20.35 -29.22 33.14
CA LEU A 202 20.83 -29.94 31.95
C LEU A 202 22.25 -29.52 31.56
N ALA A 203 22.56 -28.21 31.57
CA ALA A 203 23.90 -27.70 31.32
C ALA A 203 24.92 -28.18 32.38
N GLN A 204 24.54 -28.24 33.66
CA GLN A 204 25.38 -28.80 34.72
C GLN A 204 25.65 -30.30 34.53
N ARG A 205 24.68 -31.07 33.99
CA ARG A 205 24.89 -32.48 33.62
C ARG A 205 25.81 -32.61 32.40
N ALA A 206 25.68 -31.75 31.40
CA ALA A 206 26.59 -31.71 30.24
C ALA A 206 28.02 -31.34 30.63
N LEU A 207 28.22 -30.49 31.65
CA LEU A 207 29.52 -30.02 32.13
C LEU A 207 30.09 -30.85 33.28
N ALA A 208 29.46 -31.96 33.65
CA ALA A 208 29.92 -32.79 34.78
C ALA A 208 31.26 -33.49 34.43
N PRO A 209 32.30 -33.44 35.29
CA PRO A 209 33.62 -34.04 34.97
C PRO A 209 33.64 -35.55 34.73
N ALA A 210 32.55 -36.25 35.05
CA ALA A 210 32.38 -37.69 34.84
C ALA A 210 31.38 -38.04 33.72
N ALA A 211 30.89 -37.05 32.97
CA ALA A 211 29.98 -37.28 31.84
C ALA A 211 30.72 -37.94 30.66
N THR A 212 30.08 -38.93 30.05
CA THR A 212 30.55 -39.54 28.80
C THR A 212 30.33 -38.59 27.61
N GLU A 213 31.08 -38.76 26.50
CA GLU A 213 30.89 -37.95 25.27
C GLU A 213 29.45 -37.97 24.76
N PHE A 214 28.78 -39.14 24.87
CA PHE A 214 27.36 -39.29 24.57
C PHE A 214 26.48 -38.39 25.46
N GLU A 215 26.68 -38.42 26.78
CA GLU A 215 25.92 -37.60 27.73
C GLU A 215 26.16 -36.10 27.53
N VAL A 216 27.40 -35.68 27.29
CA VAL A 216 27.74 -34.29 26.96
C VAL A 216 26.89 -33.80 25.77
N VAL A 217 26.86 -34.58 24.68
CA VAL A 217 26.10 -34.25 23.48
C VAL A 217 24.58 -34.32 23.74
N ALA A 218 24.10 -35.37 24.41
CA ALA A 218 22.71 -35.60 24.77
C ALA A 218 22.11 -34.43 25.58
N TYR A 219 22.75 -34.05 26.68
CA TYR A 219 22.29 -32.94 27.52
C TYR A 219 22.46 -31.59 26.81
N THR A 220 23.49 -31.41 25.99
CA THR A 220 23.66 -30.19 25.18
C THR A 220 22.52 -29.99 24.18
N PHE A 221 22.04 -31.05 23.51
CA PHE A 221 20.88 -30.97 22.62
C PHE A 221 19.62 -30.48 23.36
N VAL A 222 19.25 -31.14 24.46
CA VAL A 222 18.03 -30.79 25.20
C VAL A 222 18.14 -29.40 25.85
N ALA A 223 19.31 -29.04 26.39
CA ALA A 223 19.57 -27.70 26.94
C ALA A 223 19.47 -26.60 25.85
N THR A 224 19.94 -26.88 24.63
CA THR A 224 19.84 -25.93 23.51
C THR A 224 18.38 -25.71 23.11
N MET A 225 17.59 -26.78 22.99
CA MET A 225 16.15 -26.66 22.68
C MET A 225 15.39 -25.92 23.76
N MET A 226 15.64 -26.22 25.04
CA MET A 226 15.04 -25.47 26.15
C MET A 226 15.45 -23.99 26.12
N THR A 227 16.70 -23.67 25.76
CA THR A 227 17.16 -22.28 25.62
C THR A 227 16.45 -21.55 24.48
N LEU A 228 16.28 -22.19 23.32
CA LEU A 228 15.53 -21.64 22.18
C LEU A 228 14.06 -21.42 22.54
N ALA A 229 13.42 -22.36 23.23
CA ALA A 229 12.03 -22.24 23.66
C ALA A 229 11.84 -21.14 24.73
N ILE A 230 12.82 -20.91 25.61
CA ILE A 230 12.84 -19.77 26.53
C ILE A 230 12.96 -18.46 25.75
N LEU A 231 13.82 -18.39 24.73
CA LEU A 231 13.96 -17.22 23.87
C LEU A 231 12.66 -16.90 23.12
N GLU A 232 11.97 -17.92 22.62
CA GLU A 232 10.64 -17.79 22.00
C GLU A 232 9.60 -17.22 22.96
N HIS A 233 9.61 -17.65 24.24
CA HIS A 233 8.75 -17.04 25.26
C HIS A 233 9.05 -15.55 25.45
N TRP A 234 10.32 -15.14 25.45
CA TRP A 234 10.68 -13.72 25.48
C TRP A 234 10.17 -12.94 24.26
N PHE A 235 10.07 -13.55 23.08
CA PHE A 235 9.45 -12.92 21.90
C PHE A 235 7.92 -12.69 22.02
N LEU A 236 7.23 -13.40 22.93
CA LEU A 236 5.81 -13.13 23.22
C LEU A 236 5.61 -11.83 24.03
N VAL A 237 6.62 -11.39 24.79
CA VAL A 237 6.55 -10.21 25.67
C VAL A 237 7.30 -9.01 25.09
N LEU A 238 8.45 -9.23 24.44
CA LEU A 238 9.24 -8.20 23.80
C LEU A 238 8.66 -7.83 22.42
N PRO A 239 8.63 -6.53 22.05
CA PRO A 239 8.14 -6.08 20.74
C PRO A 239 9.22 -6.29 19.66
N LEU A 240 9.63 -7.54 19.43
CA LEU A 240 10.61 -7.92 18.43
C LEU A 240 9.91 -8.67 17.27
N PRO A 241 10.20 -8.34 16.00
CA PRO A 241 9.58 -9.00 14.86
C PRO A 241 10.20 -10.39 14.65
N ALA A 242 9.74 -11.39 15.40
CA ALA A 242 10.21 -12.78 15.28
C ALA A 242 10.03 -13.33 13.85
N ALA A 243 8.97 -12.91 13.15
CA ALA A 243 8.71 -13.19 11.74
C ALA A 243 9.88 -12.80 10.81
N ALA A 244 10.70 -11.81 11.17
CA ALA A 244 11.84 -11.38 10.36
C ALA A 244 12.88 -12.50 10.13
N LEU A 245 13.00 -13.44 11.07
CA LEU A 245 13.87 -14.63 10.97
C LEU A 245 13.41 -15.60 9.87
N TRP A 246 12.14 -15.53 9.47
CA TRP A 246 11.48 -16.43 8.51
C TRP A 246 10.83 -15.69 7.34
N ASN A 247 11.24 -14.45 7.08
CA ASN A 247 10.78 -13.62 5.95
C ASN A 247 10.87 -14.31 4.57
N TRP A 248 11.75 -15.31 4.40
CA TRP A 248 11.85 -16.08 3.16
C TRP A 248 10.71 -17.10 3.00
N SER A 249 10.25 -17.71 4.09
CA SER A 249 9.18 -18.72 4.06
C SER A 249 7.81 -18.07 4.05
N LEU A 250 7.60 -17.02 4.85
CA LEU A 250 6.34 -16.27 4.95
C LEU A 250 5.92 -15.60 3.62
N ARG A 251 6.84 -15.40 2.67
CA ARG A 251 6.51 -14.97 1.30
C ARG A 251 5.56 -15.91 0.55
N SER A 252 5.49 -17.19 0.94
CA SER A 252 4.50 -18.12 0.39
C SER A 252 3.07 -17.68 0.73
N ARG A 253 2.85 -17.21 1.97
CA ARG A 253 1.57 -16.71 2.50
C ARG A 253 1.16 -15.34 1.98
N MET A 254 2.05 -14.60 1.31
CA MET A 254 1.63 -13.35 0.65
C MET A 254 0.54 -13.72 -0.36
N PRO A 255 -0.69 -13.19 -0.22
CA PRO A 255 -1.83 -13.77 -0.88
C PRO A 255 -1.63 -13.70 -2.39
N GLN A 256 -1.59 -14.88 -3.02
CA GLN A 256 -1.79 -15.01 -4.46
C GLN A 256 -3.30 -14.85 -4.76
N THR A 257 -3.86 -13.73 -4.32
CA THR A 257 -5.03 -13.13 -4.97
C THR A 257 -4.70 -13.10 -6.47
N PRO A 258 -5.61 -13.51 -7.38
CA PRO A 258 -5.38 -13.32 -8.80
C PRO A 258 -5.07 -11.84 -9.01
N ALA A 259 -3.82 -11.56 -9.36
CA ALA A 259 -3.27 -10.23 -9.22
C ALA A 259 -4.01 -9.32 -10.21
N VAL A 260 -4.85 -8.42 -9.68
CA VAL A 260 -5.78 -7.66 -10.51
C VAL A 260 -4.97 -6.67 -11.34
N GLN A 261 -5.28 -6.60 -12.63
CA GLN A 261 -4.73 -5.56 -13.48
C GLN A 261 -5.53 -4.28 -13.26
N VAL A 262 -4.93 -3.28 -12.61
CA VAL A 262 -5.57 -1.98 -12.37
C VAL A 262 -5.29 -1.06 -13.55
N GLU A 263 -6.28 -0.25 -13.91
CA GLU A 263 -6.18 0.79 -14.91
C GLU A 263 -6.95 2.05 -14.47
N ILE A 264 -6.23 3.16 -14.34
CA ILE A 264 -6.80 4.46 -14.00
C ILE A 264 -7.09 5.22 -15.29
N LEU A 265 -8.35 5.62 -15.47
CA LEU A 265 -8.82 6.40 -16.61
C LEU A 265 -9.00 7.86 -16.17
N ALA A 266 -7.94 8.64 -16.25
CA ALA A 266 -7.93 10.06 -15.89
C ALA A 266 -8.21 10.98 -17.09
N GLY A 267 -8.25 12.29 -16.86
CA GLY A 267 -8.54 13.31 -17.87
C GLY A 267 -9.59 14.31 -17.42
N PHE A 268 -9.63 15.48 -18.08
CA PHE A 268 -10.49 16.60 -17.66
C PHE A 268 -12.00 16.28 -17.74
N MET A 269 -12.83 17.14 -17.13
CA MET A 269 -14.29 17.05 -17.28
C MET A 269 -14.69 17.26 -18.75
N GLY A 270 -15.70 16.54 -19.24
CA GLY A 270 -16.14 16.64 -20.64
C GLY A 270 -15.25 15.95 -21.70
N ALA A 271 -14.06 15.45 -21.35
CA ALA A 271 -13.15 14.77 -22.29
C ALA A 271 -13.67 13.40 -22.83
N GLY A 272 -14.73 12.85 -22.24
CA GLY A 272 -15.35 11.59 -22.67
C GLY A 272 -14.82 10.32 -21.97
N LYS A 273 -14.25 10.44 -20.77
CA LYS A 273 -13.78 9.32 -19.94
C LYS A 273 -14.83 8.20 -19.82
N THR A 274 -16.03 8.51 -19.37
CA THR A 274 -17.11 7.55 -19.15
C THR A 274 -17.53 6.83 -20.44
N THR A 275 -17.47 7.53 -21.59
CA THR A 275 -17.71 6.95 -22.92
C THR A 275 -16.62 5.92 -23.29
N VAL A 276 -15.35 6.26 -23.06
CA VAL A 276 -14.20 5.34 -23.25
C VAL A 276 -14.30 4.14 -22.29
N LEU A 277 -14.72 4.35 -21.05
CA LEU A 277 -14.91 3.29 -20.05
C LEU A 277 -16.01 2.31 -20.47
N ARG A 278 -17.21 2.81 -20.81
CA ARG A 278 -18.34 1.99 -21.32
C ARG A 278 -17.91 1.16 -22.51
N ARG A 279 -17.22 1.78 -23.48
CA ARG A 279 -16.73 1.11 -24.68
C ARG A 279 -15.76 -0.02 -24.36
N ARG A 280 -14.77 0.21 -23.50
CA ARG A 280 -13.78 -0.80 -23.08
C ARG A 280 -14.37 -1.95 -22.24
N MET A 281 -15.47 -1.72 -21.54
CA MET A 281 -16.23 -2.79 -20.89
C MET A 281 -16.97 -3.65 -21.94
N GLY A 282 -17.69 -3.04 -22.88
CA GLY A 282 -18.44 -3.78 -23.92
C GLY A 282 -17.62 -4.38 -25.07
N GLU A 283 -16.39 -3.91 -25.32
CA GLU A 283 -15.49 -4.45 -26.35
C GLU A 283 -14.57 -5.57 -25.86
N THR A 284 -14.57 -5.88 -24.55
CA THR A 284 -13.77 -7.02 -24.06
C THR A 284 -14.43 -8.33 -24.51
N PRO A 285 -13.69 -9.27 -25.16
CA PRO A 285 -14.27 -10.52 -25.62
C PRO A 285 -14.89 -11.35 -24.49
N GLN A 286 -15.86 -12.20 -24.86
CA GLN A 286 -16.52 -13.22 -24.02
C GLN A 286 -15.61 -14.36 -23.51
N ASP A 287 -14.30 -14.10 -23.37
CA ASP A 287 -13.45 -14.87 -22.45
C ASP A 287 -13.92 -14.63 -21.00
N ASP A 288 -13.57 -15.54 -20.08
CA ASP A 288 -13.99 -15.59 -18.66
C ASP A 288 -13.41 -14.45 -17.78
N THR A 289 -13.16 -13.27 -18.36
CA THR A 289 -12.50 -12.12 -17.75
C THR A 289 -13.51 -11.25 -17.00
N ARG A 290 -13.50 -11.30 -15.66
CA ARG A 290 -14.38 -10.46 -14.83
C ARG A 290 -13.79 -9.06 -14.66
N ILE A 291 -14.39 -8.08 -15.35
CA ILE A 291 -14.08 -6.65 -15.20
C ILE A 291 -14.96 -6.03 -14.13
N VAL A 292 -14.33 -5.22 -13.26
CA VAL A 292 -15.04 -4.32 -12.34
C VAL A 292 -14.63 -2.87 -12.60
N ALA A 293 -15.59 -1.96 -12.57
CA ALA A 293 -15.35 -0.53 -12.66
C ALA A 293 -15.68 0.16 -11.32
N LEU A 294 -14.80 1.07 -10.88
CA LEU A 294 -15.04 2.05 -9.82
C LEU A 294 -15.12 3.42 -10.49
N VAL A 295 -16.30 4.04 -10.53
CA VAL A 295 -16.54 5.28 -11.29
C VAL A 295 -17.14 6.36 -10.39
N HIS A 296 -16.91 7.63 -10.71
CA HIS A 296 -17.50 8.72 -9.93
C HIS A 296 -19.04 8.73 -9.99
N ASP A 297 -19.63 8.45 -11.16
CA ASP A 297 -21.09 8.33 -11.32
C ASP A 297 -21.46 7.10 -12.17
N CYS A 298 -22.26 6.19 -11.60
CA CYS A 298 -22.75 5.00 -12.28
C CYS A 298 -23.99 5.23 -13.15
N THR A 299 -24.65 6.39 -13.08
CA THR A 299 -25.92 6.63 -13.79
C THR A 299 -25.77 6.51 -15.31
N ALA A 300 -24.65 6.99 -15.86
CA ALA A 300 -24.30 6.87 -17.28
C ALA A 300 -24.10 5.41 -17.80
N LEU A 301 -24.04 4.43 -16.88
CA LEU A 301 -23.98 2.99 -17.16
C LEU A 301 -25.27 2.25 -16.77
N ALA A 302 -26.20 2.92 -16.09
CA ALA A 302 -27.44 2.31 -15.61
C ALA A 302 -28.49 2.07 -16.72
N GLU A 303 -28.35 2.69 -17.89
CA GLU A 303 -29.25 2.50 -19.04
C GLU A 303 -29.25 1.06 -19.59
N GLU A 304 -28.14 0.33 -19.43
CA GLU A 304 -27.94 -1.03 -19.97
C GLU A 304 -27.92 -2.11 -18.87
N GLY A 305 -27.95 -1.73 -17.59
CA GLY A 305 -27.71 -2.63 -16.47
C GLY A 305 -28.74 -2.57 -15.35
N THR A 306 -28.71 -3.56 -14.45
CA THR A 306 -29.56 -3.54 -13.25
C THR A 306 -28.90 -2.69 -12.18
N LEU A 307 -29.46 -1.50 -11.92
CA LEU A 307 -29.05 -0.62 -10.82
C LEU A 307 -29.66 -1.09 -9.49
N VAL A 308 -28.79 -1.42 -8.54
CA VAL A 308 -29.15 -1.67 -7.14
C VAL A 308 -28.54 -0.56 -6.28
N ARG A 309 -29.38 0.22 -5.61
CA ARG A 309 -28.96 1.18 -4.58
C ARG A 309 -29.06 0.50 -3.21
N GLY A 310 -27.99 0.55 -2.43
CA GLY A 310 -27.96 0.04 -1.06
C GLY A 310 -27.14 0.95 -0.13
N PRO A 311 -27.03 0.62 1.17
CA PRO A 311 -26.25 1.40 2.12
C PRO A 311 -24.74 1.49 1.76
N ASN A 312 -24.24 0.57 0.92
CA ASN A 312 -22.85 0.59 0.44
C ASN A 312 -22.66 1.35 -0.89
N GLY A 313 -23.65 2.14 -1.33
CA GLY A 313 -23.61 2.96 -2.54
C GLY A 313 -24.38 2.38 -3.73
N ALA A 314 -24.17 2.98 -4.91
CA ALA A 314 -24.76 2.51 -6.17
C ALA A 314 -23.93 1.36 -6.76
N LYS A 315 -24.60 0.26 -7.11
CA LYS A 315 -24.03 -0.87 -7.86
C LYS A 315 -24.84 -1.07 -9.14
N VAL A 316 -24.18 -1.06 -10.30
CA VAL A 316 -24.78 -1.48 -11.57
C VAL A 316 -24.18 -2.83 -11.97
N THR A 317 -25.02 -3.80 -12.31
CA THR A 317 -24.56 -5.06 -12.92
C THR A 317 -25.00 -5.08 -14.38
N LEU A 318 -24.05 -5.20 -15.30
CA LEU A 318 -24.29 -5.25 -16.73
C LEU A 318 -24.69 -6.67 -17.17
N PRO A 319 -25.38 -6.85 -18.31
CA PRO A 319 -25.84 -8.16 -18.79
C PRO A 319 -24.67 -9.15 -18.99
N ASP A 320 -23.51 -8.61 -19.34
CA ASP A 320 -22.25 -9.30 -19.64
C ASP A 320 -21.53 -9.81 -18.37
N GLY A 321 -22.12 -9.62 -17.18
CA GLY A 321 -21.56 -10.04 -15.89
C GLY A 321 -20.53 -9.06 -15.29
N HIS A 322 -20.19 -7.99 -16.00
CA HIS A 322 -19.37 -6.89 -15.49
C HIS A 322 -20.13 -6.07 -14.43
N VAL A 323 -19.38 -5.53 -13.45
CA VAL A 323 -19.98 -4.81 -12.31
C VAL A 323 -19.34 -3.43 -12.18
N CYS A 324 -20.19 -2.42 -11.97
CA CYS A 324 -19.77 -1.05 -11.71
C CYS A 324 -20.22 -0.62 -10.30
N PHE A 325 -19.34 0.08 -9.58
CA PHE A 325 -19.61 0.66 -8.27
C PHE A 325 -19.29 2.15 -8.27
N GLY A 326 -20.10 2.94 -7.54
CA GLY A 326 -19.78 4.34 -7.27
C GLY A 326 -18.53 4.44 -6.40
N LEU A 327 -17.59 5.34 -6.74
CA LEU A 327 -16.40 5.61 -5.94
C LEU A 327 -16.79 6.11 -4.54
N ARG A 328 -16.19 5.50 -3.51
CA ARG A 328 -16.35 5.87 -2.10
C ARG A 328 -15.13 6.67 -1.64
N GLU A 329 -15.30 7.47 -0.59
CA GLU A 329 -14.24 8.27 0.05
C GLU A 329 -13.08 7.37 0.52
N ASP A 330 -13.38 6.31 1.29
CA ASP A 330 -12.40 5.27 1.59
C ASP A 330 -12.27 4.27 0.42
N LEU A 331 -11.63 4.74 -0.65
CA LEU A 331 -11.25 3.91 -1.79
C LEU A 331 -10.37 2.73 -1.39
N ALA A 332 -9.57 2.84 -0.31
CA ALA A 332 -8.70 1.76 0.14
C ALA A 332 -9.49 0.60 0.76
N HIS A 333 -10.53 0.89 1.54
CA HIS A 333 -11.46 -0.11 2.04
C HIS A 333 -12.34 -0.66 0.91
N GLN A 334 -12.89 0.22 0.06
CA GLN A 334 -13.71 -0.20 -1.09
C GLN A 334 -12.94 -1.15 -2.02
N PHE A 335 -11.68 -0.83 -2.36
CA PHE A 335 -10.85 -1.67 -3.22
C PHE A 335 -10.70 -3.08 -2.64
N LYS A 336 -10.45 -3.21 -1.33
CA LYS A 336 -10.34 -4.50 -0.64
C LYS A 336 -11.68 -5.25 -0.57
N GLU A 337 -12.76 -4.57 -0.20
CA GLU A 337 -14.12 -5.13 -0.14
C GLU A 337 -14.52 -5.72 -1.51
N VAL A 338 -14.36 -4.92 -2.57
CA VAL A 338 -14.68 -5.30 -3.96
C VAL A 338 -13.79 -6.44 -4.45
N LEU A 339 -12.48 -6.39 -4.19
CA LEU A 339 -11.52 -7.43 -4.56
C LEU A 339 -11.87 -8.77 -3.90
N ALA A 340 -12.21 -8.76 -2.61
CA ALA A 340 -12.61 -9.97 -1.88
C ALA A 340 -13.95 -10.54 -2.37
N ALA A 341 -14.93 -9.66 -2.65
CA ALA A 341 -16.29 -10.05 -3.02
C ALA A 341 -16.43 -10.51 -4.48
N THR A 342 -15.78 -9.82 -5.43
CA THR A 342 -15.98 -10.06 -6.88
C THR A 342 -14.82 -10.80 -7.55
N LYS A 343 -13.61 -10.76 -6.94
CA LYS A 343 -12.37 -11.38 -7.43
C LYS A 343 -12.11 -11.12 -8.94
N PRO A 344 -11.99 -9.85 -9.37
CA PRO A 344 -11.92 -9.49 -10.78
C PRO A 344 -10.51 -9.67 -11.34
N ASP A 345 -10.43 -9.95 -12.64
CA ASP A 345 -9.18 -10.04 -13.40
C ASP A 345 -8.65 -8.64 -13.78
N ARG A 346 -9.58 -7.70 -13.99
CA ARG A 346 -9.30 -6.29 -14.32
C ARG A 346 -10.14 -5.35 -13.48
N MET A 347 -9.54 -4.27 -12.99
CA MET A 347 -10.25 -3.17 -12.33
C MET A 347 -9.99 -1.85 -13.06
N LEU A 348 -11.05 -1.20 -13.50
CA LEU A 348 -11.03 0.15 -14.07
C LEU A 348 -11.38 1.16 -12.98
N ILE A 349 -10.66 2.27 -12.90
CA ILE A 349 -10.94 3.35 -11.95
C ILE A 349 -11.08 4.66 -12.75
N GLU A 350 -12.29 5.22 -12.80
CA GLU A 350 -12.58 6.55 -13.37
C GLU A 350 -12.80 7.55 -12.23
N PRO A 351 -11.76 8.28 -11.79
CA PRO A 351 -11.90 9.33 -10.81
C PRO A 351 -12.54 10.60 -11.42
N SER A 352 -12.89 11.56 -10.57
CA SER A 352 -13.43 12.85 -11.03
C SER A 352 -12.43 13.57 -11.95
N GLY A 353 -12.93 14.46 -12.81
CA GLY A 353 -12.09 15.11 -13.85
C GLY A 353 -10.99 16.04 -13.32
N ILE A 354 -10.97 16.31 -12.01
CA ILE A 354 -10.01 17.15 -11.30
C ILE A 354 -9.18 16.36 -10.26
N ALA A 355 -9.37 15.04 -10.17
CA ALA A 355 -8.69 14.22 -9.16
C ALA A 355 -7.17 14.12 -9.39
N ASP A 356 -6.41 14.14 -8.29
CA ASP A 356 -4.97 13.94 -8.33
C ASP A 356 -4.63 12.44 -8.47
N ILE A 357 -4.00 12.12 -9.60
CA ILE A 357 -3.48 10.79 -9.93
C ILE A 357 -2.44 10.32 -8.89
N SER A 358 -1.72 11.26 -8.26
CA SER A 358 -0.69 10.98 -7.25
C SER A 358 -1.28 10.35 -5.99
N VAL A 359 -2.45 10.83 -5.53
CA VAL A 359 -3.17 10.28 -4.37
C VAL A 359 -3.62 8.84 -4.63
N LEU A 360 -4.22 8.59 -5.81
CA LEU A 360 -4.60 7.24 -6.24
C LEU A 360 -3.37 6.32 -6.35
N THR A 361 -2.28 6.82 -6.90
CA THR A 361 -1.03 6.08 -7.05
C THR A 361 -0.41 5.75 -5.69
N HIS A 362 -0.48 6.66 -4.72
CA HIS A 362 -0.02 6.41 -3.35
C HIS A 362 -0.88 5.35 -2.65
N MET A 363 -2.21 5.46 -2.77
CA MET A 363 -3.18 4.50 -2.23
C MET A 363 -2.95 3.08 -2.79
N LEU A 364 -2.78 2.93 -4.11
CA LEU A 364 -2.52 1.63 -4.74
C LEU A 364 -1.12 1.05 -4.41
N ASN A 365 -0.18 1.89 -3.99
CA ASN A 365 1.16 1.49 -3.55
C ASN A 365 1.28 1.23 -2.03
N ARG A 366 0.19 1.37 -1.25
CA ARG A 366 0.19 0.97 0.17
C ARG A 366 0.55 -0.50 0.33
N ALA A 367 1.31 -0.83 1.38
CA ALA A 367 1.82 -2.17 1.64
C ALA A 367 0.71 -3.24 1.79
N ASP A 368 -0.48 -2.83 2.20
CA ASP A 368 -1.67 -3.67 2.40
C ASP A 368 -2.54 -3.83 1.14
N ILE A 369 -2.15 -3.22 0.01
CA ILE A 369 -2.91 -3.23 -1.26
C ILE A 369 -2.01 -3.63 -2.44
N ARG A 370 -0.80 -3.07 -2.54
CA ARG A 370 0.14 -3.30 -3.64
C ARG A 370 0.43 -4.78 -3.97
N PRO A 371 0.49 -5.73 -3.01
CA PRO A 371 0.67 -7.15 -3.30
C PRO A 371 -0.46 -7.77 -4.14
N SER A 372 -1.67 -7.21 -4.09
CA SER A 372 -2.82 -7.72 -4.86
C SER A 372 -2.89 -7.21 -6.31
N ILE A 373 -1.97 -6.32 -6.72
CA ILE A 373 -2.01 -5.63 -8.00
C ILE A 373 -0.90 -6.15 -8.93
N LYS A 374 -1.28 -6.69 -10.10
CA LYS A 374 -0.33 -7.19 -11.11
C LYS A 374 0.48 -6.06 -11.74
N GLY A 375 -0.18 -4.94 -11.99
CA GLY A 375 0.38 -3.72 -12.52
C GLY A 375 -0.69 -2.63 -12.58
N ILE A 376 -0.25 -1.39 -12.73
CA ILE A 376 -1.12 -0.22 -12.88
C ILE A 376 -0.89 0.32 -14.29
N ARG A 377 -1.97 0.63 -15.02
CA ARG A 377 -1.91 1.41 -16.26
C ARG A 377 -2.54 2.77 -16.05
N PHE A 378 -1.98 3.79 -16.68
CA PHE A 378 -2.52 5.14 -16.69
C PHE A 378 -3.00 5.45 -18.10
N THR A 379 -4.30 5.62 -18.27
CA THR A 379 -4.90 6.09 -19.51
C THR A 379 -5.47 7.48 -19.25
N VAL A 380 -5.00 8.49 -19.97
CA VAL A 380 -5.46 9.87 -19.83
C VAL A 380 -6.22 10.27 -21.08
N VAL A 381 -7.51 10.58 -20.92
CA VAL A 381 -8.40 11.01 -22.00
C VAL A 381 -8.34 12.53 -22.13
N ILE A 382 -8.06 13.00 -23.34
CA ILE A 382 -7.82 14.39 -23.69
C ILE A 382 -8.85 14.81 -24.73
N ASP A 383 -9.48 15.96 -24.52
CA ASP A 383 -10.35 16.58 -25.52
C ASP A 383 -9.49 17.33 -26.55
N ALA A 384 -9.45 16.85 -27.79
CA ALA A 384 -8.68 17.49 -28.85
C ALA A 384 -9.11 18.94 -29.10
N SER A 385 -10.41 19.22 -29.03
CA SER A 385 -11.00 20.52 -29.34
C SER A 385 -10.72 21.59 -28.28
N ALA A 386 -10.56 21.18 -27.01
CA ALA A 386 -10.30 22.09 -25.90
C ALA A 386 -8.81 22.18 -25.50
N PHE A 387 -8.02 21.13 -25.77
CA PHE A 387 -6.65 20.98 -25.24
C PHE A 387 -5.75 22.21 -25.38
N MET A 388 -5.74 22.89 -26.54
CA MET A 388 -4.86 24.05 -26.75
C MET A 388 -5.29 25.27 -25.92
N ALA A 389 -6.60 25.44 -25.67
CA ALA A 389 -7.11 26.48 -24.78
C ALA A 389 -6.87 26.12 -23.31
N ASP A 390 -7.07 24.85 -22.94
CA ASP A 390 -6.88 24.36 -21.57
C ASP A 390 -5.40 24.38 -21.17
N TYR A 391 -4.49 23.97 -22.06
CA TYR A 391 -3.03 24.01 -21.84
C TYR A 391 -2.50 25.44 -21.71
N ALA A 392 -3.11 26.41 -22.41
CA ALA A 392 -2.77 27.82 -22.27
C ALA A 392 -3.31 28.45 -20.97
N ARG A 393 -4.31 27.84 -20.32
CA ARG A 393 -4.96 28.35 -19.10
C ARG A 393 -4.44 27.69 -17.81
N LEU A 394 -4.19 26.39 -17.84
CA LEU A 394 -3.81 25.56 -16.68
C LEU A 394 -2.63 24.62 -17.00
N PRO A 395 -1.45 25.16 -17.36
CA PRO A 395 -0.30 24.36 -17.79
C PRO A 395 0.17 23.38 -16.70
N ASP A 396 0.12 23.78 -15.42
CA ASP A 396 0.69 22.98 -14.33
C ASP A 396 -0.21 21.82 -13.86
N PHE A 397 -1.54 21.98 -13.97
CA PHE A 397 -2.48 20.88 -13.76
C PHE A 397 -2.32 19.77 -14.83
N LEU A 398 -2.22 20.17 -16.11
CA LEU A 398 -1.97 19.24 -17.21
C LEU A 398 -0.58 18.59 -17.11
N ARG A 399 0.45 19.36 -16.71
CA ARG A 399 1.78 18.80 -16.40
C ARG A 399 1.71 17.80 -15.25
N ALA A 400 0.99 18.08 -14.16
CA ALA A 400 0.86 17.16 -13.03
C ALA A 400 0.25 15.82 -13.47
N GLN A 401 -0.86 15.81 -14.21
CA GLN A 401 -1.47 14.57 -14.70
C GLN A 401 -0.55 13.80 -15.67
N VAL A 402 0.14 14.50 -16.58
CA VAL A 402 1.04 13.90 -17.57
C VAL A 402 2.35 13.38 -16.94
N GLN A 403 2.90 14.07 -15.93
CA GLN A 403 4.16 13.72 -15.28
C GLN A 403 3.99 12.72 -14.12
N ALA A 404 2.91 12.78 -13.34
CA ALA A 404 2.61 11.78 -12.31
C ALA A 404 2.53 10.37 -12.93
N SER A 405 1.85 10.27 -14.08
CA SER A 405 1.78 9.07 -14.92
C SER A 405 3.17 8.53 -15.35
N GLY A 406 4.18 9.40 -15.49
CA GLY A 406 5.54 9.04 -15.89
C GLY A 406 6.49 8.70 -14.74
N ARG A 407 6.19 9.11 -13.51
CA ARG A 407 7.01 8.82 -12.31
C ARG A 407 6.63 7.52 -11.60
N ALA A 408 5.48 6.93 -11.94
CA ALA A 408 4.86 5.85 -11.17
C ALA A 408 5.69 4.55 -11.05
N GLU A 409 6.55 4.20 -12.02
CA GLU A 409 7.32 2.95 -11.94
C GLU A 409 8.68 2.96 -12.68
N SER A 410 9.68 3.61 -12.08
CA SER A 410 11.10 3.40 -12.45
C SER A 410 11.64 2.06 -11.92
N ARG A 411 11.10 0.94 -12.42
CA ARG A 411 11.74 -0.38 -12.32
C ARG A 411 11.79 -1.08 -13.68
N ARG A 412 12.95 -1.69 -13.95
CA ARG A 412 13.42 -2.13 -15.26
C ARG A 412 12.44 -3.06 -16.01
N ALA A 413 12.36 -2.86 -17.33
CA ALA A 413 11.87 -3.79 -18.35
C ALA A 413 10.36 -3.97 -18.59
N ALA A 414 9.54 -2.92 -18.43
CA ALA A 414 8.14 -2.90 -18.91
C ALA A 414 7.92 -1.91 -20.08
N PRO A 415 6.99 -2.19 -21.04
CA PRO A 415 6.56 -1.24 -22.07
C PRO A 415 5.83 -0.02 -21.46
N PRO A 416 5.63 1.09 -22.21
CA PRO A 416 5.12 2.33 -21.64
C PRO A 416 3.74 2.17 -20.98
N GLN A 417 3.66 2.53 -19.69
CA GLN A 417 2.45 2.38 -18.87
C GLN A 417 1.43 3.51 -19.07
N THR A 418 1.83 4.63 -19.67
CA THR A 418 0.97 5.78 -19.95
C THR A 418 0.45 5.76 -21.38
N THR A 419 -0.87 5.82 -21.55
CA THR A 419 -1.54 6.01 -22.85
C THR A 419 -2.35 7.31 -22.84
N PHE A 420 -2.12 8.17 -23.83
CA PHE A 420 -2.98 9.33 -24.11
C PHE A 420 -4.01 8.96 -25.16
N ILE A 421 -5.29 9.14 -24.84
CA ILE A 421 -6.40 9.03 -25.79
C ILE A 421 -6.82 10.44 -26.16
N VAL A 422 -6.50 10.87 -27.38
CA VAL A 422 -6.87 12.18 -27.95
C VAL A 422 -8.26 12.02 -28.58
N ASN A 423 -9.29 12.19 -27.76
CA ASN A 423 -10.69 12.03 -28.13
C ASN A 423 -11.25 13.29 -28.81
N LYS A 424 -12.36 13.14 -29.55
CA LYS A 424 -12.96 14.20 -30.39
C LYS A 424 -11.99 14.73 -31.46
N ALA A 425 -11.12 13.85 -31.98
CA ALA A 425 -10.11 14.21 -32.98
C ALA A 425 -10.72 14.68 -34.33
N ASP A 426 -12.00 14.39 -34.56
CA ASP A 426 -12.83 14.86 -35.67
C ASP A 426 -13.17 16.36 -35.60
N LEU A 427 -13.08 16.98 -34.41
CA LEU A 427 -13.41 18.40 -34.21
C LEU A 427 -12.23 19.36 -34.45
N VAL A 428 -11.05 18.86 -34.79
CA VAL A 428 -9.82 19.66 -34.97
C VAL A 428 -9.17 19.44 -36.33
N SER A 429 -8.41 20.44 -36.79
CA SER A 429 -7.65 20.28 -38.03
C SER A 429 -6.47 19.34 -37.84
N ALA A 430 -6.00 18.71 -38.93
CA ALA A 430 -4.80 17.87 -38.90
C ALA A 430 -3.54 18.62 -38.42
N HIS A 431 -3.49 19.95 -38.63
CA HIS A 431 -2.43 20.81 -38.12
C HIS A 431 -2.47 20.92 -36.59
N ASP A 432 -3.64 21.17 -36.01
CA ASP A 432 -3.80 21.37 -34.57
C ASP A 432 -3.64 20.05 -33.81
N LEU A 433 -4.10 18.94 -34.40
CA LEU A 433 -3.86 17.59 -33.90
C LEU A 433 -2.37 17.22 -33.89
N ALA A 434 -1.60 17.65 -34.91
CA ALA A 434 -0.15 17.47 -34.94
C ALA A 434 0.55 18.32 -33.86
N GLY A 435 0.11 19.57 -33.67
CA GLY A 435 0.58 20.45 -32.59
C GLY A 435 0.35 19.85 -31.20
N LEU A 436 -0.88 19.42 -30.92
CA LEU A 436 -1.27 18.72 -29.70
C LEU A 436 -0.40 17.47 -29.47
N THR A 437 -0.26 16.61 -30.48
CA THR A 437 0.54 15.39 -30.39
C THR A 437 2.01 15.69 -30.10
N GLY A 438 2.56 16.75 -30.71
CA GLY A 438 3.90 17.26 -30.44
C GLY A 438 4.06 17.74 -28.99
N THR A 439 3.10 18.50 -28.46
CA THR A 439 3.08 18.94 -27.06
C THR A 439 3.04 17.76 -26.10
N LEU A 440 2.17 16.76 -26.33
CA LEU A 440 2.12 15.56 -25.48
C LEU A 440 3.41 14.75 -25.51
N LYS A 441 4.06 14.61 -26.68
CA LYS A 441 5.38 13.98 -26.78
C LYS A 441 6.50 14.77 -26.12
N ALA A 442 6.44 16.10 -26.11
CA ALA A 442 7.39 16.92 -25.37
C ALA A 442 7.23 16.77 -23.84
N LEU A 443 5.99 16.65 -23.36
CA LEU A 443 5.69 16.47 -21.94
C LEU A 443 5.99 15.05 -21.42
N ASN A 444 5.69 14.02 -22.21
CA ASN A 444 6.03 12.63 -21.89
C ASN A 444 6.44 11.86 -23.17
N PRO A 445 7.75 11.79 -23.48
CA PRO A 445 8.25 11.12 -24.68
C PRO A 445 7.90 9.63 -24.78
N SER A 446 7.79 8.93 -23.64
CA SER A 446 7.57 7.49 -23.59
C SER A 446 6.10 7.09 -23.78
N ALA A 447 5.15 7.98 -23.53
CA ALA A 447 3.72 7.67 -23.62
C ALA A 447 3.28 7.23 -25.02
N ARG A 448 2.36 6.26 -25.09
CA ARG A 448 1.63 5.89 -26.31
C ARG A 448 0.54 6.94 -26.56
N ILE A 449 0.37 7.40 -27.80
CA ILE A 449 -0.70 8.34 -28.18
C ILE A 449 -1.61 7.65 -29.19
N VAL A 450 -2.91 7.70 -28.93
CA VAL A 450 -3.98 7.10 -29.73
C VAL A 450 -5.04 8.18 -29.96
N THR A 451 -5.51 8.36 -31.19
CA THR A 451 -6.65 9.24 -31.47
C THR A 451 -7.95 8.49 -31.26
N ALA A 452 -9.02 9.19 -30.90
CA ALA A 452 -10.34 8.61 -30.75
C ALA A 452 -11.45 9.55 -31.24
N ILE A 453 -12.53 8.95 -31.74
CA ILE A 453 -13.76 9.62 -32.14
C ILE A 453 -14.90 8.91 -31.39
N HIS A 454 -15.71 9.66 -30.64
CA HIS A 454 -16.72 9.11 -29.72
C HIS A 454 -16.20 7.97 -28.80
N GLY A 455 -14.94 8.05 -28.37
CA GLY A 455 -14.30 7.04 -27.53
C GLY A 455 -13.88 5.74 -28.26
N VAL A 456 -14.07 5.63 -29.58
CA VAL A 456 -13.51 4.54 -30.39
C VAL A 456 -12.05 4.85 -30.69
N GLU A 457 -11.13 4.00 -30.20
CA GLU A 457 -9.69 4.13 -30.40
C GLU A 457 -9.29 3.80 -31.85
N GLY A 458 -8.59 4.72 -32.51
CA GLY A 458 -7.98 4.54 -33.84
C GLY A 458 -6.58 3.91 -33.78
N GLU A 459 -5.87 3.93 -34.91
CA GLU A 459 -4.47 3.51 -34.94
C GLU A 459 -3.58 4.44 -34.09
N ALA A 460 -2.53 3.87 -33.48
CA ALA A 460 -1.60 4.64 -32.66
C ALA A 460 -0.81 5.62 -33.54
N VAL A 461 -0.84 6.91 -33.19
CA VAL A 461 -0.17 7.95 -33.97
C VAL A 461 1.34 7.87 -33.73
N THR A 462 2.04 7.18 -34.63
CA THR A 462 3.49 7.31 -34.75
C THR A 462 3.80 8.67 -35.38
N ALA A 463 4.41 9.57 -34.60
CA ALA A 463 4.98 10.79 -35.16
C ALA A 463 5.95 10.44 -36.30
N PRO A 464 6.04 11.25 -37.38
CA PRO A 464 7.04 11.04 -38.41
C PRO A 464 8.41 10.98 -37.76
N ALA A 465 9.22 9.98 -38.13
CA ALA A 465 10.57 9.83 -37.64
C ALA A 465 11.35 11.11 -37.99
N ASN A 466 11.67 11.90 -36.98
CA ASN A 466 12.43 13.12 -37.17
C ASN A 466 13.89 12.70 -37.41
N ASP A 467 14.27 12.55 -38.68
CA ASP A 467 15.59 12.09 -39.10
C ASP A 467 16.67 13.04 -38.58
N ARG A 468 17.25 12.69 -37.42
CA ARG A 468 18.37 13.40 -36.79
C ARG A 468 19.69 13.16 -37.52
N HIS A 469 19.68 13.12 -38.86
CA HIS A 469 20.83 12.92 -39.73
C HIS A 469 20.71 13.65 -41.09
N SER A 470 20.17 14.87 -41.11
CA SER A 470 20.62 15.87 -42.08
C SER A 470 21.00 17.18 -41.36
N ALA A 471 22.31 17.39 -41.18
CA ALA A 471 22.81 18.68 -40.77
C ALA A 471 22.63 19.66 -41.93
N ALA A 472 21.75 20.65 -41.78
CA ALA A 472 21.65 21.76 -42.71
C ALA A 472 22.98 22.53 -42.69
N ARG A 473 23.77 22.35 -43.76
CA ARG A 473 24.94 23.17 -44.05
C ARG A 473 24.49 24.40 -44.82
N ASP A 474 25.16 25.52 -44.60
CA ASP A 474 25.00 26.68 -45.47
C ASP A 474 25.64 26.44 -46.86
N ALA A 475 25.53 27.41 -47.76
CA ALA A 475 26.08 27.32 -49.10
C ALA A 475 27.63 27.18 -49.16
N ASN A 476 28.32 27.32 -48.03
CA ASN A 476 29.78 27.22 -47.89
C ASN A 476 30.22 25.97 -47.11
N GLY A 477 29.30 25.22 -46.49
CA GLY A 477 29.53 23.89 -45.95
C GLY A 477 29.68 23.79 -44.42
N GLU A 478 29.50 24.88 -43.67
CA GLU A 478 29.69 24.91 -42.21
C GLU A 478 28.38 24.59 -41.42
N PRO A 479 28.47 23.99 -40.22
CA PRO A 479 27.31 23.68 -39.39
C PRO A 479 26.88 24.86 -38.51
N VAL A 480 25.61 25.27 -38.64
CA VAL A 480 25.00 26.34 -37.84
C VAL A 480 24.81 25.89 -36.37
N ARG A 481 25.14 26.76 -35.41
CA ARG A 481 24.96 26.52 -33.96
C ARG A 481 23.63 27.10 -33.44
N ASP A 482 23.07 26.43 -32.44
CA ASP A 482 21.75 26.71 -31.87
C ASP A 482 21.55 28.14 -31.34
N GLY A 483 20.38 28.72 -31.62
CA GLY A 483 19.95 30.02 -31.11
C GLY A 483 18.55 30.43 -31.56
N VAL A 484 17.58 30.26 -30.65
CA VAL A 484 16.25 30.93 -30.53
C VAL A 484 15.66 31.61 -31.79
N VAL A 485 14.54 31.07 -32.28
CA VAL A 485 13.56 31.77 -33.14
C VAL A 485 12.17 31.53 -32.52
N ALA A 486 11.59 32.43 -31.74
CA ALA A 486 11.06 33.76 -32.08
C ALA A 486 9.81 33.68 -33.00
N LEU A 487 8.63 33.88 -32.41
CA LEU A 487 7.35 33.93 -33.11
C LEU A 487 7.21 35.24 -33.90
N SER A 488 7.09 35.14 -35.23
CA SER A 488 6.88 36.30 -36.11
C SER A 488 5.41 36.69 -36.26
N ARG A 489 5.10 37.99 -36.12
CA ARG A 489 3.89 38.65 -36.65
C ARG A 489 4.29 39.91 -37.47
N PRO A 490 3.39 40.47 -38.30
CA PRO A 490 3.75 40.84 -39.67
C PRO A 490 4.25 42.28 -39.92
N ALA A 491 4.54 42.56 -41.19
CA ALA A 491 5.46 43.58 -41.70
C ALA A 491 5.03 45.07 -41.65
N ALA A 492 5.99 45.92 -41.26
CA ALA A 492 6.35 47.26 -41.78
C ALA A 492 7.73 47.67 -41.16
N GLY A 493 8.55 48.60 -41.68
CA GLY A 493 8.56 49.29 -42.98
C GLY A 493 9.64 50.41 -43.03
N VAL A 494 10.32 50.59 -44.19
CA VAL A 494 11.12 51.77 -44.61
C VAL A 494 12.26 52.30 -43.67
N VAL A 495 13.51 51.83 -43.88
CA VAL A 495 14.72 52.55 -44.38
C VAL A 495 14.94 54.06 -43.99
N PRO A 496 16.16 54.59 -43.67
CA PRO A 496 17.43 54.02 -43.12
C PRO A 496 18.12 54.95 -42.04
N PRO A 497 19.47 55.19 -41.93
CA PRO A 497 20.21 54.99 -40.66
C PRO A 497 20.83 56.26 -40.02
N GLN A 498 21.40 56.15 -38.80
CA GLN A 498 22.79 56.57 -38.49
C GLN A 498 23.27 56.28 -37.03
N ALA A 499 24.58 56.02 -36.95
CA ALA A 499 25.57 56.21 -35.88
C ALA A 499 25.17 56.59 -34.43
N GLY A 500 25.91 56.03 -33.47
CA GLY A 500 26.02 56.59 -32.11
C GLY A 500 26.43 55.57 -31.04
N SER A 501 27.72 55.24 -30.95
CA SER A 501 28.23 54.55 -29.75
C SER A 501 28.29 55.52 -28.57
N LEU A 502 27.99 55.04 -27.36
CA LEU A 502 28.66 55.52 -26.16
C LEU A 502 28.62 54.46 -25.04
N VAL A 503 29.80 54.14 -24.55
CA VAL A 503 30.06 53.15 -23.51
C VAL A 503 29.90 53.81 -22.14
N HIS A 504 29.27 53.12 -21.20
CA HIS A 504 29.57 53.33 -19.78
C HIS A 504 29.84 51.99 -19.10
N HIS A 505 31.05 51.87 -18.55
CA HIS A 505 31.41 50.84 -17.57
C HIS A 505 30.59 51.05 -16.27
N HIS A 506 30.27 49.97 -15.55
CA HIS A 506 31.02 49.63 -14.34
C HIS A 506 30.68 48.24 -13.75
N HIS A 507 31.75 47.60 -13.28
CA HIS A 507 31.88 46.51 -12.30
C HIS A 507 30.91 45.32 -12.26
N HIS A 508 31.50 44.17 -12.61
CA HIS A 508 31.19 42.88 -11.99
C HIS A 508 31.27 42.95 -10.46
N HIS A 509 30.26 42.45 -9.78
CA HIS A 509 30.43 41.74 -8.51
C HIS A 509 30.02 40.28 -8.70
N HIS A 510 30.98 39.37 -8.53
CA HIS A 510 30.68 37.95 -8.45
C HIS A 510 30.07 37.65 -7.08
N HIS A 511 28.81 37.22 -7.05
CA HIS A 511 28.30 36.40 -5.96
C HIS A 511 28.18 34.96 -6.45
N HIS A 512 29.12 34.12 -5.99
CA HIS A 512 28.86 32.69 -5.89
C HIS A 512 27.74 32.49 -4.87
N TYR A 513 26.67 31.79 -5.25
CA TYR A 513 25.80 31.16 -4.27
C TYR A 513 26.02 29.65 -4.27
N HIS A 514 26.24 29.13 -3.06
CA HIS A 514 26.40 27.71 -2.80
C HIS A 514 25.05 26.98 -2.86
N ALA A 515 25.12 25.65 -2.98
CA ALA A 515 23.94 24.80 -2.89
C ALA A 515 23.21 24.96 -1.55
N GLY A 516 21.89 25.13 -1.60
CA GLY A 516 21.03 25.04 -0.43
C GLY A 516 19.70 25.78 -0.58
N GLU A 517 18.68 25.10 -1.11
CA GLU A 517 17.27 25.49 -0.90
C GLU A 517 16.35 24.28 -1.12
N GLY A 518 16.15 23.52 -0.04
CA GLY A 518 15.21 22.40 0.04
C GLY A 518 13.99 22.72 0.91
N ALA A 519 13.62 24.01 0.99
CA ALA A 519 12.60 24.51 1.91
C ALA A 519 11.27 24.86 1.21
N GLU A 520 11.29 25.64 0.12
CA GLU A 520 10.05 26.13 -0.53
C GLU A 520 9.25 25.00 -1.19
N ALA A 521 9.87 24.16 -2.03
CA ALA A 521 9.18 23.02 -2.65
C ALA A 521 8.69 21.96 -1.62
N ALA A 522 9.30 21.93 -0.42
CA ALA A 522 8.84 21.09 0.68
C ALA A 522 7.69 21.74 1.49
N ALA A 523 7.58 23.07 1.46
CA ALA A 523 6.44 23.81 2.00
C ALA A 523 5.20 23.64 1.10
N GLU A 524 5.33 23.74 -0.23
CA GLU A 524 4.21 23.48 -1.16
C GLU A 524 3.67 22.04 -1.05
N LEU A 525 4.54 21.02 -0.95
CA LEU A 525 4.09 19.64 -0.76
C LEU A 525 3.45 19.38 0.63
N ARG A 526 3.87 20.09 1.69
CA ARG A 526 3.19 20.04 3.00
C ARG A 526 1.86 20.77 2.97
N ALA A 527 1.77 21.90 2.26
CA ALA A 527 0.52 22.63 2.09
C ALA A 527 -0.56 21.76 1.41
N LEU A 528 -0.19 20.94 0.41
CA LEU A 528 -1.12 20.00 -0.23
C LEU A 528 -1.50 18.81 0.66
N ALA A 529 -0.62 18.34 1.54
CA ALA A 529 -0.91 17.23 2.47
C ALA A 529 -2.01 17.59 3.49
N ASP A 530 -2.02 18.82 4.00
CA ASP A 530 -3.06 19.29 4.95
C ASP A 530 -4.44 19.49 4.29
N ILE A 531 -4.50 19.72 2.98
CA ILE A 531 -5.77 19.87 2.24
C ILE A 531 -6.47 18.50 2.10
N GLY A 532 -5.73 17.39 2.18
CA GLY A 532 -6.25 16.03 2.11
C GLY A 532 -7.20 15.62 3.26
N ALA A 533 -7.38 16.47 4.28
CA ALA A 533 -8.31 16.27 5.39
C ALA A 533 -9.60 17.11 5.27
N PHE A 534 -9.86 17.76 4.12
CA PHE A 534 -10.87 18.84 4.01
C PHE A 534 -11.94 18.70 2.92
N VAL A 535 -12.49 17.49 2.76
CA VAL A 535 -13.74 17.27 2.01
C VAL A 535 -14.74 16.44 2.82
N ASP A 536 -14.92 16.80 4.09
CA ASP A 536 -16.04 16.35 4.93
C ASP A 536 -17.12 17.44 4.95
N ALA A 537 -18.39 17.00 4.81
CA ALA A 537 -19.64 17.78 4.93
C ALA A 537 -19.98 18.84 3.84
N ALA A 538 -20.83 18.43 2.89
CA ALA A 538 -22.01 19.20 2.43
C ALA A 538 -22.99 18.32 1.61
N ASP A 539 -24.02 17.77 2.25
CA ASP A 539 -25.20 17.19 1.57
C ASP A 539 -26.18 18.31 1.18
N ALA A 540 -26.36 18.59 -0.11
CA ALA A 540 -27.64 18.98 -0.75
C ALA A 540 -27.43 19.40 -2.22
N ALA A 541 -28.18 18.79 -3.14
CA ALA A 541 -28.29 19.28 -4.52
C ALA A 541 -29.57 20.13 -4.69
N PRO A 542 -29.49 21.30 -5.35
CA PRO A 542 -30.61 21.92 -6.05
C PRO A 542 -30.50 21.76 -7.58
N PRO A 543 -31.60 21.90 -8.34
CA PRO A 543 -31.65 21.51 -9.74
C PRO A 543 -31.52 22.68 -10.73
N GLY A 544 -31.07 22.37 -11.95
CA GLY A 544 -31.35 23.17 -13.15
C GLY A 544 -30.12 23.72 -13.87
N ASP A 545 -30.07 23.47 -15.18
CA ASP A 545 -29.18 24.00 -16.21
C ASP A 545 -28.40 25.29 -15.85
N MET A 546 -27.10 25.15 -15.59
CA MET A 546 -26.14 26.23 -15.78
C MET A 546 -24.84 25.74 -16.42
N VAL A 547 -24.69 26.03 -17.71
CA VAL A 547 -23.39 26.06 -18.38
C VAL A 547 -22.74 27.41 -18.07
N VAL A 548 -21.64 27.40 -17.34
CA VAL A 548 -20.89 28.60 -16.96
C VAL A 548 -19.39 28.33 -17.06
N LEU A 549 -18.66 29.23 -17.72
CA LEU A 549 -17.22 29.13 -18.03
C LEU A 549 -16.48 30.39 -17.57
N ASP A 550 -15.54 30.22 -16.63
CA ASP A 550 -14.20 30.85 -16.51
C ASP A 550 -13.77 30.69 -15.03
N LEU A 551 -12.75 29.90 -14.73
CA LEU A 551 -12.38 29.59 -13.34
C LEU A 551 -10.88 29.78 -13.16
N ARG A 552 -10.50 30.91 -12.58
CA ARG A 552 -9.10 31.21 -12.21
C ARG A 552 -8.85 30.77 -10.77
N THR A 553 -7.88 29.89 -10.57
CA THR A 553 -7.38 29.52 -9.24
C THR A 553 -6.30 30.49 -8.77
N TRP A 554 -6.47 31.10 -7.60
CA TRP A 554 -5.43 31.84 -6.90
C TRP A 554 -5.13 31.18 -5.55
N GLY A 555 -3.86 31.20 -5.13
CA GLY A 555 -3.41 30.76 -3.81
C GLY A 555 -2.32 31.68 -3.26
N GLY A 556 -2.29 31.89 -1.95
CA GLY A 556 -1.26 32.69 -1.29
C GLY A 556 -1.28 32.60 0.24
N ASP A 557 -0.11 32.82 0.83
CA ASP A 557 0.09 32.91 2.28
C ASP A 557 -0.27 34.31 2.80
N THR A 558 -0.80 34.39 4.01
CA THR A 558 -1.11 35.63 4.72
C THR A 558 -0.20 35.79 5.94
N ALA A 559 0.53 36.91 5.98
CA ALA A 559 1.63 37.10 6.93
C ALA A 559 1.15 37.74 8.26
N GLY A 560 0.73 36.92 9.21
CA GLY A 560 0.45 37.32 10.59
C GLY A 560 -1.01 37.17 11.04
N PRO A 561 -1.33 37.48 12.31
CA PRO A 561 -2.69 37.41 12.82
C PRO A 561 -3.58 38.44 12.12
N VAL A 562 -4.72 37.95 11.65
CA VAL A 562 -5.73 38.70 10.91
C VAL A 562 -6.75 39.28 11.88
N ASP A 563 -7.23 40.48 11.57
CA ASP A 563 -8.28 41.13 12.36
C ASP A 563 -9.68 40.54 12.05
N PRO A 564 -10.49 40.14 13.07
CA PRO A 564 -11.74 39.40 12.84
C PRO A 564 -12.77 40.16 12.00
N ASP A 565 -12.95 41.45 12.27
CA ASP A 565 -13.97 42.27 11.61
C ASP A 565 -13.51 42.66 10.20
N SER A 566 -12.21 42.91 10.04
CA SER A 566 -11.60 43.10 8.71
C SER A 566 -11.73 41.87 7.82
N LEU A 567 -11.54 40.65 8.37
CA LEU A 567 -11.73 39.41 7.62
C LEU A 567 -13.19 39.18 7.20
N ARG A 568 -14.16 39.43 8.10
CA ARG A 568 -15.58 39.32 7.76
C ARG A 568 -15.97 40.29 6.64
N ALA A 569 -15.61 41.57 6.79
CA ALA A 569 -15.87 42.58 5.77
C ALA A 569 -15.26 42.20 4.42
N LEU A 570 -14.01 41.71 4.40
CA LEU A 570 -13.39 41.21 3.17
C LEU A 570 -14.16 40.04 2.55
N LEU A 571 -14.56 39.03 3.35
CA LEU A 571 -15.28 37.87 2.82
C LEU A 571 -16.68 38.25 2.30
N ASP A 572 -17.36 39.20 2.95
CA ASP A 572 -18.65 39.74 2.49
C ASP A 572 -18.50 40.53 1.18
N ASP A 573 -17.44 41.34 1.04
CA ASP A 573 -17.14 42.07 -0.22
C ASP A 573 -16.74 41.09 -1.35
N VAL A 574 -16.03 40.00 -1.04
CA VAL A 574 -15.67 38.95 -2.00
C VAL A 574 -16.90 38.17 -2.45
N ALA A 575 -17.80 37.84 -1.52
CA ALA A 575 -19.09 37.20 -1.80
C ALA A 575 -20.01 38.10 -2.67
N GLN A 576 -19.95 39.42 -2.47
CA GLN A 576 -20.63 40.41 -3.32
C GLN A 576 -19.95 40.64 -4.69
N GLY A 577 -18.81 39.99 -4.96
CA GLY A 577 -18.14 39.99 -6.26
C GLY A 577 -17.21 41.18 -6.54
N ALA A 578 -16.75 41.90 -5.51
CA ALA A 578 -15.93 43.10 -5.68
C ALA A 578 -14.56 42.87 -6.38
N TRP A 579 -14.12 41.62 -6.52
CA TRP A 579 -12.90 41.21 -7.24
C TRP A 579 -13.17 40.26 -8.42
N GLY A 580 -14.42 40.14 -8.88
CA GLY A 580 -14.88 39.11 -9.82
C GLY A 580 -15.89 38.17 -9.15
N ALA A 581 -16.61 37.37 -9.93
CA ALA A 581 -17.60 36.45 -9.38
C ALA A 581 -16.89 35.21 -8.80
N VAL A 582 -16.86 35.10 -7.47
CA VAL A 582 -16.25 33.97 -6.76
C VAL A 582 -17.28 32.86 -6.62
N ASP A 583 -17.09 31.81 -7.42
CA ASP A 583 -17.96 30.64 -7.41
C ASP A 583 -17.58 29.68 -6.24
N TRP A 584 -16.30 29.69 -5.79
CA TRP A 584 -15.82 28.95 -4.61
C TRP A 584 -14.56 29.59 -3.98
N LEU A 585 -14.49 29.66 -2.65
CA LEU A 585 -13.28 30.08 -1.91
C LEU A 585 -13.17 29.26 -0.62
N ASN A 586 -11.94 28.89 -0.23
CA ASN A 586 -11.66 28.22 1.05
C ASN A 586 -10.28 28.66 1.58
N GLY A 587 -10.17 28.91 2.88
CA GLY A 587 -8.92 29.32 3.50
C GLY A 587 -8.89 29.06 5.00
N ILE A 588 -7.68 29.11 5.57
CA ILE A 588 -7.44 29.12 7.01
C ILE A 588 -6.60 30.34 7.37
N ALA A 589 -6.96 31.03 8.45
CA ALA A 589 -6.17 32.12 8.99
C ALA A 589 -6.17 32.06 10.53
N ARG A 590 -5.17 32.69 11.13
CA ARG A 590 -5.15 32.93 12.56
C ARG A 590 -5.81 34.27 12.83
N VAL A 591 -6.84 34.28 13.66
CA VAL A 591 -7.61 35.46 14.05
C VAL A 591 -7.50 35.60 15.57
N ASP A 592 -6.86 36.69 16.01
CA ASP A 592 -6.34 36.83 17.37
C ASP A 592 -5.50 35.60 17.80
N ASP A 593 -5.93 34.88 18.83
CA ASP A 593 -5.27 33.65 19.33
C ASP A 593 -5.86 32.35 18.78
N ALA A 594 -6.96 32.40 18.04
CA ALA A 594 -7.65 31.23 17.50
C ALA A 594 -7.32 31.00 16.02
N TRP A 595 -7.37 29.74 15.60
CA TRP A 595 -7.37 29.37 14.18
C TRP A 595 -8.81 29.31 13.67
N VAL A 596 -9.05 29.92 12.50
CA VAL A 596 -10.37 29.89 11.84
C VAL A 596 -10.24 29.38 10.41
N ARG A 597 -11.25 28.64 9.97
CA ARG A 597 -11.50 28.33 8.57
C ARG A 597 -12.59 29.23 8.03
N PHE A 598 -12.41 29.71 6.81
CA PHE A 598 -13.42 30.47 6.10
C PHE A 598 -13.65 29.90 4.71
N ARG A 599 -14.91 29.89 4.26
CA ARG A 599 -15.31 29.48 2.90
C ARG A 599 -16.36 30.42 2.34
N ILE A 600 -16.36 30.57 1.01
CA ILE A 600 -17.46 31.21 0.26
C ILE A 600 -17.96 30.21 -0.75
N GLU A 601 -19.25 29.92 -0.70
CA GLU A 601 -19.97 29.05 -1.63
C GLU A 601 -21.32 29.70 -1.95
N ASP A 602 -21.75 29.63 -3.21
CA ASP A 602 -23.00 30.24 -3.69
C ASP A 602 -23.22 31.70 -3.23
N GLY A 603 -22.14 32.49 -3.16
CA GLY A 603 -22.18 33.89 -2.71
C GLY A 603 -22.42 34.09 -1.21
N HIS A 604 -22.22 33.06 -0.38
CA HIS A 604 -22.35 33.16 1.08
C HIS A 604 -21.02 32.89 1.78
N ALA A 605 -20.52 33.88 2.53
CA ALA A 605 -19.37 33.71 3.40
C ALA A 605 -19.74 32.96 4.69
N SER A 606 -18.89 32.04 5.12
CA SER A 606 -18.97 31.41 6.43
C SER A 606 -17.58 31.28 7.06
N VAL A 607 -17.50 31.48 8.38
CA VAL A 607 -16.28 31.42 9.17
C VAL A 607 -16.54 30.53 10.38
N VAL A 608 -15.68 29.54 10.62
CA VAL A 608 -15.81 28.53 11.67
C VAL A 608 -14.47 28.40 12.39
N GLU A 609 -14.50 28.31 13.72
CA GLU A 609 -13.33 28.01 14.53
C GLU A 609 -12.78 26.62 14.18
N TRP A 610 -11.45 26.50 14.08
CA TRP A 610 -10.78 25.26 13.65
C TRP A 610 -9.50 25.02 14.44
N ASP A 611 -9.51 23.99 15.29
CA ASP A 611 -8.30 23.57 15.99
C ASP A 611 -7.35 22.78 15.06
N PRO A 612 -6.06 23.16 14.95
CA PRO A 612 -5.05 22.34 14.31
C PRO A 612 -4.69 21.12 15.17
N ALA A 613 -4.14 20.08 14.53
CA ALA A 613 -3.74 18.86 15.23
C ALA A 613 -2.62 19.12 16.27
N PRO A 614 -2.56 18.37 17.39
CA PRO A 614 -1.55 18.61 18.43
C PRO A 614 -0.12 18.52 17.89
N GLY A 615 0.57 19.65 17.84
CA GLY A 615 1.96 19.77 17.36
C GLY A 615 2.13 20.20 15.91
N SER A 616 1.06 20.56 15.18
CA SER A 616 1.17 21.31 13.92
C SER A 616 1.04 22.82 14.14
N ASP A 617 1.91 23.60 13.50
CA ASP A 617 1.83 25.06 13.40
C ASP A 617 1.56 25.41 11.94
N PRO A 618 0.28 25.50 11.51
CA PRO A 618 -0.05 25.68 10.11
C PRO A 618 0.23 27.11 9.63
N ALA A 619 0.49 27.28 8.33
CA ALA A 619 0.52 28.60 7.70
C ALA A 619 -0.88 29.06 7.31
N ALA A 620 -1.15 30.36 7.47
CA ALA A 620 -2.40 31.01 7.07
C ALA A 620 -2.43 31.20 5.54
N ARG A 621 -3.45 30.66 4.88
CA ARG A 621 -3.52 30.47 3.42
C ARG A 621 -4.95 30.55 2.92
N VAL A 622 -5.13 30.99 1.68
CA VAL A 622 -6.44 31.09 1.02
C VAL A 622 -6.34 30.59 -0.42
N VAL A 623 -7.40 29.92 -0.89
CA VAL A 623 -7.59 29.48 -2.27
C VAL A 623 -8.94 30.00 -2.77
N ALA A 624 -8.94 30.67 -3.93
CA ALA A 624 -10.16 31.20 -4.55
C ALA A 624 -10.30 30.72 -6.01
N LEU A 625 -11.54 30.52 -6.44
CA LEU A 625 -11.95 30.00 -7.74
C LEU A 625 -13.19 30.76 -8.23
N GLY A 626 -13.17 31.23 -9.48
CA GLY A 626 -14.26 32.02 -10.03
C GLY A 626 -13.93 32.75 -11.33
N ARG A 627 -14.94 33.47 -11.85
CA ARG A 627 -14.94 34.16 -13.15
C ARG A 627 -14.39 35.56 -13.08
N ALA A 628 -13.54 35.91 -14.04
CA ALA A 628 -12.92 37.24 -14.18
C ALA A 628 -12.18 37.74 -12.92
N LEU A 629 -11.70 36.82 -12.07
CA LEU A 629 -11.02 37.11 -10.81
C LEU A 629 -9.75 37.96 -11.00
N ASP A 630 -9.66 39.06 -10.23
CA ASP A 630 -8.46 39.89 -10.06
C ASP A 630 -7.66 39.41 -8.84
N GLY A 631 -6.90 38.33 -9.04
CA GLY A 631 -6.08 37.72 -7.98
C GLY A 631 -4.99 38.64 -7.41
N ALA A 632 -4.58 39.69 -8.13
CA ALA A 632 -3.59 40.64 -7.61
C ALA A 632 -4.20 41.60 -6.58
N ARG A 633 -5.40 42.14 -6.87
CA ARG A 633 -6.14 42.98 -5.92
C ARG A 633 -6.73 42.16 -4.77
N LEU A 634 -7.13 40.91 -5.01
CA LEU A 634 -7.62 40.01 -3.96
C LEU A 634 -6.50 39.65 -2.98
N ARG A 635 -5.30 39.33 -3.49
CA ARG A 635 -4.09 39.13 -2.69
C ARG A 635 -3.79 40.33 -1.79
N GLN A 636 -3.75 41.53 -2.37
CA GLN A 636 -3.49 42.76 -1.62
C GLN A 636 -4.53 43.03 -0.53
N ALA A 637 -5.78 42.62 -0.73
CA ALA A 637 -6.84 42.75 0.27
C ALA A 637 -6.65 41.77 1.44
N PHE A 638 -6.33 40.49 1.18
CA PHE A 638 -6.01 39.52 2.23
C PHE A 638 -4.72 39.87 2.99
N GLU A 639 -3.67 40.29 2.29
CA GLU A 639 -2.42 40.81 2.89
C GLU A 639 -2.68 42.09 3.71
N GLY A 640 -3.69 42.90 3.32
CA GLY A 640 -4.12 44.09 4.05
C GLY A 640 -4.92 43.83 5.34
N CYS A 641 -5.48 42.63 5.51
CA CYS A 641 -6.21 42.24 6.73
C CYS A 641 -5.29 41.70 7.84
N ALA A 642 -4.04 41.37 7.52
CA ALA A 642 -3.03 41.03 8.51
C ALA A 642 -2.64 42.27 9.33
N ARG A 643 -2.64 42.16 10.66
CA ARG A 643 -2.18 43.25 11.54
C ARG A 643 -0.69 43.50 11.28
N ARG A 644 -0.35 44.72 10.87
CA ARG A 644 1.05 45.16 10.83
C ARG A 644 1.61 45.12 12.25
N ALA A 645 2.72 44.40 12.43
CA ALA A 645 3.47 44.31 13.68
C ALA A 645 4.06 45.65 14.12
#